data_AF-A0A9E3AHP8-F1
#
_entry.id   AF-A0A9E3AHP8-F1
#
_cell.length_a   1.000
_cell.length_b   1.000
_cell.length_c   1.000
_cell.angle_alpha   90.00
_cell.angle_beta   90.00
_cell.angle_gamma   90.00
#
_symmetry.space_group_name_H-M   'P 1'
#
loop_
_entity.id
_entity.type
_entity.pdbx_description
1 polymer ?
#
loop_
_entity_poly.entity_id
_entity_poly.type
_entity_poly.pdbx_seq_one_letter_code
_entity_poly.pdbx_strand_id
1 'polypeptide(L)'
;MADTRMAGEVRFDVFEVDLRAGELRKEGRRLRLQEQPFRVLFLLLERAGGVVTREELREKLWPANTFVDFDHGLNSAVARLREALRDSADKPRFIETVAKRGYRFIAPLYTAGPLSPTVGSQPSLLKKTSLKSRNSGKIWIATMVCLAVFCAIAIWALHRPGSDAQLAKIEVVPMVGLRGFQATPSFSPEGTLVAFRQSDGANNTGIYASVVGGEKSIQLTKGSGDCCPTWSPDGREIAFSRYGDNVLSIFTIPALGGTERRLYRGPVSMGGGLSWSRDGKFLAFSESSGGSPTRSTIAVLSFADSSSRVLTFPPPASFDHSPVYSPDGAQLAFIRSTVAGVSNDIFVMPANGGPAKRLTFDNRPIMGPPTWTADGRELIFSSNRGAAVGLWRVSAAGSDPRPVAGPVGEAEWPSIPSKGNNTLLVYERSLSKYDVWRLELKDPRHHERAPSALVSEKGDKMRPELSPDGKKIAFESNRLGFWDIWTCDVNLAACDQVTSLHGTAGRARWSPDGRSIAFEFHPRERSEIYIAEVPGGMPHLVPTITGADNLSPSWSSDGRWLYFASKRGSEAFQIWRIPAQGGSPTRLTNNGGISPVESSDGRFLYYCKFEQGGIWRMPVGGGDETEVLSDVEGGAWPNWALSPEGIYFLPSRKFPKATIEFFEFATGKTFPIWRLEREVGWGLGLSRDGKSIVYLQNEFAESDIMLVKNFR
;
A
#
# COMPACT_ATOMS: atom_id res chain seq x y z
N MET A 1 0.37 45.77 21.21
CA MET A 1 -1.05 46.00 20.88
C MET A 1 -1.26 45.64 19.42
N ALA A 2 -1.78 44.44 19.18
CA ALA A 2 -2.36 44.00 17.91
C ALA A 2 -3.44 42.96 18.27
N ASP A 3 -4.59 43.09 17.61
CA ASP A 3 -5.95 42.72 18.03
C ASP A 3 -6.16 41.24 18.44
N THR A 4 -6.71 41.05 19.65
CA THR A 4 -7.35 39.82 20.12
C THR A 4 -8.78 39.73 19.56
N ARG A 5 -8.91 39.63 18.24
CA ARG A 5 -10.22 39.43 17.57
C ARG A 5 -10.17 38.13 16.79
N MET A 6 -10.71 37.07 17.40
CA MET A 6 -11.26 35.82 16.82
C MET A 6 -11.08 34.70 17.85
N ALA A 7 -11.65 34.89 19.04
CA ALA A 7 -11.64 33.90 20.12
C ALA A 7 -12.96 33.11 20.19
N GLY A 8 -13.61 32.85 19.05
CA GLY A 8 -14.92 32.20 18.98
C GLY A 8 -15.23 31.57 17.61
N GLU A 9 -16.35 30.84 17.55
CA GLU A 9 -16.89 30.20 16.34
C GLU A 9 -17.05 31.22 15.20
N VAL A 10 -16.54 30.86 14.02
CA VAL A 10 -16.68 31.65 12.78
C VAL A 10 -17.69 30.94 11.89
N ARG A 11 -18.70 31.64 11.40
CA ARG A 11 -19.68 31.08 10.46
C ARG A 11 -19.56 31.74 9.09
N PHE A 12 -19.71 30.95 8.04
CA PHE A 12 -19.84 31.45 6.67
C PHE A 12 -20.72 30.49 5.89
N ASP A 13 -21.70 31.01 5.15
CA ASP A 13 -22.69 30.17 4.47
C ASP A 13 -23.27 29.12 5.45
N VAL A 14 -23.34 27.84 5.05
CA VAL A 14 -23.76 26.71 5.87
C VAL A 14 -22.67 26.12 6.80
N PHE A 15 -21.49 26.75 6.88
CA PHE A 15 -20.33 26.24 7.61
C PHE A 15 -20.08 26.97 8.92
N GLU A 16 -19.66 26.21 9.92
CA GLU A 16 -19.31 26.67 11.27
C GLU A 16 -17.90 26.17 11.57
N VAL A 17 -16.99 27.07 11.94
CA VAL A 17 -15.60 26.76 12.25
C VAL A 17 -15.33 27.08 13.70
N ASP A 18 -15.03 26.07 14.49
CA ASP A 18 -14.49 26.23 15.83
C ASP A 18 -12.95 26.26 15.74
N LEU A 19 -12.41 27.48 15.82
CA LEU A 19 -10.97 27.73 15.74
C LEU A 19 -10.19 27.17 16.95
N ARG A 20 -10.85 26.91 18.10
CA ARG A 20 -10.20 26.34 19.30
C ARG A 20 -10.21 24.81 19.25
N ALA A 21 -11.33 24.22 18.86
CA ALA A 21 -11.46 22.78 18.76
C ALA A 21 -10.81 22.20 17.49
N GLY A 22 -10.48 23.05 16.51
CA GLY A 22 -9.96 22.60 15.22
C GLY A 22 -11.02 21.90 14.38
N GLU A 23 -12.29 22.28 14.54
CA GLU A 23 -13.43 21.59 13.94
C GLU A 23 -14.12 22.46 12.88
N LEU A 24 -14.38 21.85 11.72
CA LEU A 24 -15.28 22.38 10.70
C LEU A 24 -16.59 21.59 10.75
N ARG A 25 -17.71 22.29 10.82
CA ARG A 25 -19.05 21.72 10.76
C ARG A 25 -19.83 22.31 9.59
N LYS A 26 -20.77 21.53 9.06
CA LYS A 26 -21.76 21.96 8.09
C LYS A 26 -23.13 21.62 8.63
N GLU A 27 -23.96 22.63 8.87
CA GLU A 27 -25.29 22.46 9.47
C GLU A 27 -25.25 21.60 10.75
N GLY A 28 -24.30 21.90 11.66
CA GLY A 28 -24.09 21.14 12.91
C GLY A 28 -23.42 19.78 12.77
N ARG A 29 -23.19 19.25 11.56
CA ARG A 29 -22.48 17.98 11.34
C ARG A 29 -20.99 18.21 11.15
N ARG A 30 -20.15 17.53 11.95
CA ARG A 30 -18.69 17.60 11.82
C ARG A 30 -18.22 17.06 10.47
N LEU A 31 -17.49 17.88 9.73
CA LEU A 31 -16.78 17.50 8.52
C LEU A 31 -15.35 17.08 8.88
N ARG A 32 -14.90 15.94 8.36
CA ARG A 32 -13.52 15.49 8.55
C ARG A 32 -12.60 16.29 7.64
N LEU A 33 -11.84 17.21 8.23
CA LEU A 33 -10.79 17.96 7.54
C LEU A 33 -9.44 17.63 8.17
N GLN A 34 -8.43 17.40 7.34
CA GLN A 34 -7.07 17.12 7.82
C GLN A 34 -6.43 18.39 8.41
N GLU A 35 -5.43 18.24 9.27
CA GLU A 35 -4.84 19.34 10.03
C GLU A 35 -4.26 20.46 9.14
N GLN A 36 -3.53 20.12 8.07
CA GLN A 36 -2.95 21.12 7.16
C GLN A 36 -4.00 21.93 6.39
N PRO A 37 -4.98 21.31 5.69
CA PRO A 37 -6.11 22.04 5.10
C PRO A 37 -6.88 22.90 6.11
N PHE A 38 -7.06 22.42 7.34
CA PHE A 38 -7.70 23.21 8.40
C PHE A 38 -6.86 24.42 8.81
N ARG A 39 -5.54 24.28 8.95
CA ARG A 39 -4.64 25.42 9.22
C ARG A 39 -4.63 26.43 8.07
N VAL A 40 -4.71 25.98 6.81
CA VAL A 40 -4.88 26.89 5.66
C VAL A 40 -6.19 27.67 5.79
N LEU A 41 -7.31 26.99 6.07
CA LEU A 41 -8.60 27.64 6.30
C LEU A 41 -8.53 28.66 7.43
N PHE A 42 -7.91 28.30 8.55
CA PHE A 42 -7.69 29.19 9.69
C PHE A 42 -6.98 30.49 9.27
N LEU A 43 -5.85 30.38 8.55
CA LEU A 43 -5.07 31.55 8.11
C LEU A 43 -5.83 32.41 7.10
N LEU A 44 -6.64 31.78 6.24
CA LEU A 44 -7.49 32.49 5.28
C LEU A 44 -8.66 33.21 5.97
N LEU A 45 -9.22 32.63 7.03
CA LEU A 45 -10.30 33.24 7.82
C LEU A 45 -9.78 34.37 8.73
N GLU A 46 -8.57 34.26 9.30
CA GLU A 46 -7.92 35.35 10.06
C GLU A 46 -7.77 36.63 9.22
N ARG A 47 -7.57 36.49 7.91
CA ARG A 47 -7.42 37.60 6.97
C ARG A 47 -8.47 37.54 5.85
N ALA A 48 -9.73 37.27 6.20
CA ALA A 48 -10.81 37.19 5.21
C ALA A 48 -10.93 38.49 4.40
N GLY A 49 -11.09 38.36 3.08
CA GLY A 49 -11.04 39.46 2.10
C GLY A 49 -9.62 39.88 1.67
N GLY A 50 -8.58 39.57 2.46
CA GLY A 50 -7.19 39.85 2.14
C GLY A 50 -6.48 38.68 1.43
N VAL A 51 -5.43 38.98 0.66
CA VAL A 51 -4.55 37.93 0.11
C VAL A 51 -3.60 37.47 1.21
N VAL A 52 -3.55 36.16 1.45
CA VAL A 52 -2.49 35.52 2.23
C VAL A 52 -1.48 34.97 1.24
N THR A 53 -0.22 35.43 1.32
CA THR A 53 0.78 35.09 0.31
C THR A 53 1.25 33.66 0.46
N ARG A 54 1.82 33.09 -0.61
CA ARG A 54 2.46 31.77 -0.55
C ARG A 54 3.57 31.75 0.49
N GLU A 55 4.38 32.80 0.57
CA GLU A 55 5.48 32.90 1.53
C GLU A 55 4.98 32.93 2.98
N GLU A 56 3.89 33.65 3.27
CA GLU A 56 3.27 33.67 4.60
C GLU A 56 2.67 32.31 4.97
N LEU A 57 2.01 31.64 4.00
CA LEU A 57 1.49 30.29 4.19
C LEU A 57 2.65 29.31 4.41
N ARG A 58 3.78 29.48 3.72
CA ARG A 58 4.99 28.68 3.93
C ARG A 58 5.48 28.77 5.35
N GLU A 59 5.76 29.98 5.84
CA GLU A 59 6.34 30.18 7.17
C GLU A 59 5.42 29.69 8.29
N LYS A 60 4.10 29.86 8.14
CA LYS A 60 3.14 29.48 9.18
C LYS A 60 2.73 28.00 9.15
N LEU A 61 2.69 27.37 7.98
CA LEU A 61 2.32 25.95 7.86
C LEU A 61 3.52 25.02 7.98
N TRP A 62 4.71 25.47 7.56
CA TRP A 62 5.96 24.73 7.59
C TRP A 62 7.04 25.57 8.28
N PRO A 63 7.43 25.25 9.53
CA PRO A 63 8.56 25.90 10.17
C PRO A 63 9.82 25.81 9.30
N ALA A 64 10.71 26.80 9.39
CA ALA A 64 11.89 27.02 8.52
C ALA A 64 12.83 25.80 8.30
N ASN A 65 12.64 24.71 9.03
CA ASN A 65 13.42 23.48 8.96
C ASN A 65 12.69 22.29 8.31
N THR A 66 11.56 22.51 7.62
CA THR A 66 10.80 21.46 6.92
C THR A 66 11.15 21.44 5.43
N PHE A 67 11.79 20.37 4.94
CA PHE A 67 12.10 20.18 3.52
C PHE A 67 11.04 19.28 2.86
N VAL A 68 10.09 19.91 2.19
CA VAL A 68 9.06 19.28 1.36
C VAL A 68 8.86 20.13 0.10
N ASP A 69 8.29 19.56 -0.95
CA ASP A 69 7.79 20.36 -2.09
C ASP A 69 6.64 21.25 -1.60
N PHE A 70 6.99 22.50 -1.26
CA PHE A 70 6.08 23.46 -0.65
C PHE A 70 4.91 23.81 -1.58
N ASP A 71 5.18 24.03 -2.86
CA ASP A 71 4.14 24.39 -3.83
C ASP A 71 3.16 23.23 -4.02
N HIS A 72 3.67 21.99 -4.09
CA HIS A 72 2.82 20.81 -4.17
C HIS A 72 1.99 20.61 -2.89
N GLY A 73 2.61 20.74 -1.71
CA GLY A 73 1.94 20.60 -0.42
C GLY A 73 0.83 21.65 -0.20
N LEU A 74 1.10 22.91 -0.54
CA LEU A 74 0.11 23.98 -0.41
C LEU A 74 -1.05 23.81 -1.40
N ASN A 75 -0.78 23.45 -2.66
CA ASN A 75 -1.83 23.21 -3.64
C ASN A 75 -2.71 22.02 -3.24
N SER A 76 -2.12 20.93 -2.73
CA SER A 76 -2.85 19.77 -2.21
C SER A 76 -3.73 20.14 -1.00
N ALA A 77 -3.20 20.94 -0.07
CA ALA A 77 -3.96 21.40 1.10
C ALA A 77 -5.15 22.27 0.71
N VAL A 78 -4.99 23.19 -0.26
CA VAL A 78 -6.09 24.03 -0.77
C VAL A 78 -7.09 23.20 -1.57
N ALA A 79 -6.66 22.21 -2.35
CA ALA A 79 -7.56 21.32 -3.08
C ALA A 79 -8.47 20.53 -2.14
N ARG A 80 -7.91 19.92 -1.07
CA ARG A 80 -8.67 19.23 -0.03
C ARG A 80 -9.62 20.17 0.74
N LEU A 81 -9.19 21.40 0.97
CA LEU A 81 -10.04 22.40 1.60
C LEU A 81 -11.23 22.78 0.70
N ARG A 82 -10.99 22.98 -0.60
CA ARG A 82 -12.06 23.23 -1.58
C ARG A 82 -13.03 22.06 -1.66
N GLU A 83 -12.54 20.82 -1.68
CA GLU A 83 -13.37 19.62 -1.67
C GLU A 83 -14.29 19.58 -0.46
N ALA A 84 -13.76 19.80 0.75
CA ALA A 84 -14.54 19.82 1.99
C ALA A 84 -15.62 20.91 1.99
N LEU A 85 -15.33 22.07 1.39
CA LEU A 85 -16.27 23.18 1.26
C LEU A 85 -17.19 23.07 0.03
N ARG A 86 -17.00 22.05 -0.82
CA ARG A 86 -17.61 21.93 -2.16
C ARG A 86 -17.42 23.19 -3.00
N ASP A 87 -16.21 23.73 -2.96
CA ASP A 87 -15.77 24.92 -3.69
C ASP A 87 -15.04 24.53 -4.99
N SER A 88 -15.07 25.41 -6.00
CA SER A 88 -14.41 25.21 -7.29
C SER A 88 -13.23 26.16 -7.46
N ALA A 89 -12.13 25.70 -8.09
CA ALA A 89 -11.01 26.58 -8.43
C ALA A 89 -11.33 27.53 -9.59
N ASP A 90 -12.17 27.10 -10.54
CA ASP A 90 -12.54 27.88 -11.74
C ASP A 90 -13.66 28.88 -11.46
N LYS A 91 -14.56 28.55 -10.52
CA LYS A 91 -15.66 29.41 -10.06
C LYS A 91 -15.68 29.45 -8.53
N PRO A 92 -14.73 30.16 -7.89
CA PRO A 92 -14.59 30.14 -6.44
C PRO A 92 -15.76 30.84 -5.75
N ARG A 93 -16.34 30.16 -4.76
CA ARG A 93 -17.33 30.69 -3.82
C ARG A 93 -16.70 31.12 -2.50
N PHE A 94 -15.66 30.40 -2.06
CA PHE A 94 -15.04 30.63 -0.75
C PHE A 94 -13.56 31.01 -0.89
N ILE A 95 -12.81 30.32 -1.74
CA ILE A 95 -11.35 30.46 -1.83
C ILE A 95 -10.94 30.81 -3.26
N GLU A 96 -10.56 32.06 -3.46
CA GLU A 96 -10.01 32.56 -4.73
C GLU A 96 -8.50 32.27 -4.82
N THR A 97 -8.05 31.71 -5.96
CA THR A 97 -6.62 31.60 -6.27
C THR A 97 -6.13 32.92 -6.88
N VAL A 98 -5.19 33.61 -6.23
CA VAL A 98 -4.53 34.77 -6.81
C VAL A 98 -3.22 34.32 -7.45
N ALA A 99 -3.22 34.21 -8.78
CA ALA A 99 -2.11 33.65 -9.55
C ALA A 99 -0.75 34.23 -9.13
N LYS A 100 0.21 33.33 -8.85
CA LYS A 100 1.59 33.65 -8.42
C LYS A 100 1.73 34.47 -7.12
N ARG A 101 0.65 34.73 -6.38
CA ARG A 101 0.68 35.52 -5.14
C ARG A 101 0.20 34.75 -3.92
N GLY A 102 -0.88 33.98 -4.03
CA GLY A 102 -1.43 33.26 -2.89
C GLY A 102 -2.93 32.99 -3.01
N TYR A 103 -3.62 33.01 -1.87
CA TYR A 103 -5.03 32.66 -1.77
C TYR A 103 -5.79 33.73 -0.99
N ARG A 104 -7.07 33.91 -1.31
CA ARG A 104 -7.97 34.86 -0.63
C ARG A 104 -9.28 34.18 -0.25
N PHE A 105 -9.74 34.39 0.98
CA PHE A 105 -11.11 34.01 1.37
C PHE A 105 -12.08 35.12 0.96
N ILE A 106 -13.10 34.80 0.16
CA ILE A 106 -13.99 35.79 -0.48
C ILE A 106 -15.42 35.78 0.05
N ALA A 107 -15.79 34.80 0.90
CA ALA A 107 -17.14 34.72 1.44
C ALA A 107 -17.33 35.60 2.71
N PRO A 108 -18.55 36.13 2.96
CA PRO A 108 -18.85 36.91 4.16
C PRO A 108 -18.75 36.05 5.43
N LEU A 109 -18.14 36.61 6.48
CA LEU A 109 -18.08 35.98 7.80
C LEU A 109 -19.15 36.54 8.73
N TYR A 110 -19.81 35.66 9.48
CA TYR A 110 -20.75 35.98 10.55
C TYR A 110 -20.13 35.54 11.89
N THR A 111 -19.81 36.50 12.74
CA THR A 111 -19.43 36.21 14.13
C THR A 111 -20.71 36.07 14.95
N ALA A 112 -20.90 34.96 15.66
CA ALA A 112 -22.01 34.83 16.59
C ALA A 112 -21.84 35.84 17.73
N GLY A 113 -22.61 36.94 17.70
CA GLY A 113 -22.81 37.78 18.87
C GLY A 113 -23.54 36.99 19.96
N PRO A 114 -23.26 37.22 21.26
CA PRO A 114 -23.92 36.48 22.33
C PRO A 114 -25.43 36.80 22.33
N LEU A 115 -26.23 35.81 21.94
CA LEU A 115 -27.67 35.82 22.15
C LEU A 115 -27.92 35.61 23.65
N SER A 116 -28.36 36.66 24.35
CA SER A 116 -29.32 36.49 25.46
C SER A 116 -30.68 36.20 24.83
N PRO A 117 -31.50 35.25 25.36
CA PRO A 117 -32.37 35.61 26.49
C PRO A 117 -32.68 34.48 27.50
N THR A 118 -32.81 34.92 28.76
CA THR A 118 -33.99 34.76 29.64
C THR A 118 -34.65 33.38 29.83
N VAL A 119 -34.30 32.69 30.92
CA VAL A 119 -35.23 32.12 31.92
C VAL A 119 -34.45 32.17 33.25
N GLY A 120 -34.84 32.98 34.23
CA GLY A 120 -35.97 32.73 35.12
C GLY A 120 -35.41 32.43 36.51
N SER A 121 -35.35 33.47 37.32
CA SER A 121 -34.82 33.57 38.68
C SER A 121 -35.65 32.79 39.70
N GLN A 122 -34.98 32.19 40.71
CA GLN A 122 -35.22 32.41 42.16
C GLN A 122 -34.37 31.49 43.07
N PRO A 123 -34.19 31.81 44.38
CA PRO A 123 -32.89 32.26 44.86
C PRO A 123 -32.26 31.39 45.96
N SER A 124 -30.98 31.67 46.18
CA SER A 124 -30.14 31.23 47.30
C SER A 124 -30.68 31.64 48.68
N LEU A 125 -30.67 30.71 49.64
CA LEU A 125 -30.62 30.97 51.08
C LEU A 125 -29.75 29.90 51.78
N LEU A 126 -28.44 30.18 51.92
CA LEU A 126 -27.61 29.51 52.91
C LEU A 126 -27.48 30.43 54.13
N LYS A 127 -28.02 29.94 55.24
CA LYS A 127 -28.05 30.54 56.56
C LYS A 127 -26.63 30.75 57.08
N LYS A 128 -26.40 31.96 57.61
CA LYS A 128 -25.30 32.30 58.52
C LYS A 128 -25.31 31.37 59.73
N THR A 129 -24.16 30.77 60.03
CA THR A 129 -23.80 30.41 61.41
C THR A 129 -22.48 31.09 61.75
N SER A 130 -22.56 31.97 62.73
CA SER A 130 -21.45 32.68 63.35
C SER A 130 -20.52 31.71 64.08
N LEU A 131 -19.21 31.87 63.91
CA LEU A 131 -18.23 31.44 64.91
C LEU A 131 -17.36 32.63 65.29
N LYS A 132 -17.33 32.87 66.61
CA LYS A 132 -16.61 33.92 67.30
C LYS A 132 -15.10 33.72 67.18
N SER A 133 -14.44 34.87 67.09
CA SER A 133 -13.06 35.19 67.46
C SER A 133 -12.47 34.32 68.60
N ARG A 134 -11.23 33.84 68.38
CA ARG A 134 -10.15 33.89 69.38
C ARG A 134 -8.75 33.65 68.77
N ASN A 135 -7.87 34.63 68.98
CA ASN A 135 -6.40 34.62 69.14
C ASN A 135 -5.53 33.84 68.12
N SER A 136 -4.86 34.49 67.17
CA SER A 136 -3.60 35.27 67.28
C SER A 136 -2.35 34.44 67.66
N GLY A 137 -1.41 34.29 66.72
CA GLY A 137 0.01 34.25 67.06
C GLY A 137 0.93 33.16 66.49
N LYS A 138 0.46 32.16 65.71
CA LYS A 138 1.37 31.09 65.22
C LYS A 138 1.23 30.64 63.76
N ILE A 139 0.40 31.31 62.94
CA ILE A 139 0.14 30.90 61.54
C ILE A 139 1.10 31.58 60.53
N TRP A 140 1.77 32.67 60.89
CA TRP A 140 2.65 33.40 59.97
C TRP A 140 3.96 32.68 59.64
N ILE A 141 4.50 31.86 60.54
CA ILE A 141 5.76 31.14 60.31
C ILE A 141 5.57 29.95 59.36
N ALA A 142 4.50 29.18 59.53
CA ALA A 142 4.19 28.06 58.63
C ALA A 142 3.91 28.55 57.20
N THR A 143 3.22 29.70 57.06
CA THR A 143 2.91 30.28 55.75
C THR A 143 4.16 30.81 55.05
N MET A 144 5.11 31.42 55.79
CA MET A 144 6.40 31.83 55.23
C MET A 144 7.31 30.66 54.86
N VAL A 145 7.31 29.57 55.64
CA VAL A 145 8.07 28.37 55.29
C VAL A 145 7.47 27.69 54.07
N CYS A 146 6.15 27.58 53.96
CA CYS A 146 5.50 27.06 52.77
C CYS A 146 5.75 27.95 51.55
N LEU A 147 5.75 29.28 51.71
CA LEU A 147 6.06 30.21 50.63
C LEU A 147 7.54 30.15 50.23
N ALA A 148 8.46 29.99 51.19
CA ALA A 148 9.88 29.82 50.91
C ALA A 148 10.18 28.48 50.23
N VAL A 149 9.51 27.40 50.63
CA VAL A 149 9.60 26.09 49.97
C VAL A 149 8.99 26.15 48.57
N PHE A 150 7.85 26.84 48.41
CA PHE A 150 7.24 27.05 47.09
C PHE A 150 8.14 27.88 46.18
N CYS A 151 8.73 28.97 46.68
CA CYS A 151 9.71 29.77 45.96
C CYS A 151 10.99 28.98 45.66
N ALA A 152 11.48 28.14 46.57
CA ALA A 152 12.64 27.29 46.33
C ALA A 152 12.35 26.21 45.28
N ILE A 153 11.15 25.61 45.28
CA ILE A 153 10.71 24.66 44.26
C ILE A 153 10.51 25.38 42.92
N ALA A 154 9.95 26.59 42.92
CA ALA A 154 9.79 27.39 41.71
C ALA A 154 11.15 27.83 41.13
N ILE A 155 12.08 28.27 41.97
CA ILE A 155 13.44 28.64 41.59
C ILE A 155 14.20 27.40 41.10
N TRP A 156 14.04 26.23 41.74
CA TRP A 156 14.61 24.97 41.27
C TRP A 156 13.97 24.48 39.97
N ALA A 157 12.68 24.69 39.76
CA ALA A 157 12.01 24.38 38.50
C ALA A 157 12.42 25.34 37.36
N LEU A 158 12.70 26.60 37.68
CA LEU A 158 13.16 27.63 36.74
C LEU A 158 14.68 27.56 36.46
N HIS A 159 15.48 27.05 37.42
CA HIS A 159 16.93 26.82 37.29
C HIS A 159 17.28 25.36 37.04
N ARG A 160 16.29 24.47 36.89
CA ARG A 160 16.53 23.20 36.21
C ARG A 160 17.07 23.60 34.85
N PRO A 161 18.34 23.27 34.50
CA PRO A 161 18.73 23.38 33.11
C PRO A 161 17.67 22.60 32.37
N GLY A 162 16.88 23.32 31.57
CA GLY A 162 16.00 22.66 30.64
C GLY A 162 16.92 21.71 29.90
N SER A 163 16.72 20.42 30.10
CA SER A 163 17.04 19.51 29.02
C SER A 163 16.05 19.88 27.92
N ASP A 164 16.31 21.00 27.25
CA ASP A 164 16.25 21.08 25.81
C ASP A 164 17.18 19.97 25.33
N ALA A 165 16.74 18.72 25.49
CA ALA A 165 17.02 17.74 24.49
C ALA A 165 16.38 18.36 23.26
N GLN A 166 17.17 19.16 22.53
CA GLN A 166 16.93 19.42 21.13
C GLN A 166 16.50 18.08 20.59
N LEU A 167 15.21 17.96 20.25
CA LEU A 167 14.64 16.71 19.82
C LEU A 167 15.50 16.28 18.64
N ALA A 168 16.40 15.32 18.88
CA ALA A 168 17.39 14.91 17.90
C ALA A 168 16.65 14.60 16.60
N LYS A 169 17.05 15.28 15.52
CA LYS A 169 16.37 15.20 14.24
C LYS A 169 16.38 13.74 13.80
N ILE A 170 15.24 13.27 13.27
CA ILE A 170 15.19 11.96 12.63
C ILE A 170 16.09 12.04 11.39
N GLU A 171 17.14 11.25 11.38
CA GLU A 171 18.10 11.18 10.28
C GLU A 171 17.86 9.90 9.51
N VAL A 172 17.80 10.01 8.19
CA VAL A 172 17.67 8.87 7.28
C VAL A 172 18.89 8.88 6.37
N VAL A 173 19.68 7.81 6.44
CA VAL A 173 20.93 7.69 5.69
C VAL A 173 21.01 6.32 5.03
N PRO A 174 21.60 6.19 3.83
CA PRO A 174 21.93 4.89 3.27
C PRO A 174 22.80 4.11 4.25
N MET A 175 22.45 2.85 4.51
CA MET A 175 23.19 2.01 5.45
C MET A 175 24.49 1.50 4.82
N VAL A 176 24.39 0.97 3.60
CA VAL A 176 25.53 0.34 2.91
C VAL A 176 25.56 0.79 1.45
N GLY A 177 26.73 1.27 0.99
CA GLY A 177 26.97 1.70 -0.39
C GLY A 177 27.32 0.56 -1.36
N LEU A 178 26.71 -0.63 -1.21
CA LEU A 178 26.96 -1.75 -2.14
C LEU A 178 26.22 -1.52 -3.46
N ARG A 179 26.86 -1.90 -4.57
CA ARG A 179 26.23 -1.90 -5.90
C ARG A 179 25.28 -3.08 -6.03
N GLY A 180 24.12 -2.86 -6.64
CA GLY A 180 23.10 -3.89 -6.88
C GLY A 180 21.95 -3.80 -5.87
N PHE A 181 21.03 -4.73 -5.99
CA PHE A 181 19.79 -4.78 -5.23
C PHE A 181 20.04 -5.26 -3.79
N GLN A 182 19.71 -4.42 -2.81
CA GLN A 182 19.76 -4.75 -1.38
C GLN A 182 18.35 -4.84 -0.83
N ALA A 183 18.00 -5.94 -0.16
CA ALA A 183 16.62 -6.19 0.25
C ALA A 183 16.49 -6.95 1.56
N THR A 184 15.30 -6.89 2.14
CA THR A 184 14.88 -7.67 3.32
C THR A 184 15.83 -7.56 4.52
N PRO A 185 16.13 -6.33 5.01
CA PRO A 185 17.08 -6.14 6.09
C PRO A 185 16.53 -6.66 7.43
N SER A 186 17.44 -7.18 8.26
CA SER A 186 17.15 -7.64 9.62
C SER A 186 18.25 -7.24 10.58
N PHE A 187 17.90 -6.53 11.65
CA PHE A 187 18.84 -6.18 12.71
C PHE A 187 19.24 -7.37 13.57
N SER A 188 20.51 -7.38 14.00
CA SER A 188 20.92 -8.17 15.15
C SER A 188 20.20 -7.68 16.42
N PRO A 189 20.03 -8.53 17.44
CA PRO A 189 19.29 -8.16 18.64
C PRO A 189 19.75 -6.84 19.23
N GLU A 190 21.07 -6.62 19.36
CA GLU A 190 21.68 -5.41 19.95
C GLU A 190 21.74 -4.21 18.99
N GLY A 191 21.32 -4.35 17.73
CA GLY A 191 21.32 -3.26 16.74
C GLY A 191 22.69 -2.84 16.22
N THR A 192 23.70 -3.73 16.32
CA THR A 192 25.08 -3.47 15.87
C THR A 192 25.37 -3.98 14.46
N LEU A 193 24.62 -4.96 13.99
CA LEU A 193 24.76 -5.60 12.68
C LEU A 193 23.40 -5.63 11.98
N VAL A 194 23.42 -5.63 10.65
CA VAL A 194 22.25 -5.91 9.82
C VAL A 194 22.59 -7.01 8.83
N ALA A 195 21.74 -8.03 8.77
CA ALA A 195 21.76 -9.05 7.73
C ALA A 195 20.76 -8.66 6.64
N PHE A 196 21.11 -8.89 5.38
CA PHE A 196 20.27 -8.53 4.25
C PHE A 196 20.58 -9.38 3.02
N ARG A 197 19.66 -9.39 2.06
CA ARG A 197 19.87 -10.00 0.75
C ARG A 197 20.57 -8.99 -0.16
N GLN A 198 21.58 -9.45 -0.89
CA GLN A 198 22.25 -8.71 -1.96
C GLN A 198 22.10 -9.48 -3.27
N SER A 199 21.89 -8.78 -4.38
CA SER A 199 22.06 -9.32 -5.73
C SER A 199 22.54 -8.25 -6.70
N ASP A 200 23.65 -8.49 -7.40
CA ASP A 200 24.15 -7.61 -8.46
C ASP A 200 23.81 -8.09 -9.88
N GLY A 201 22.93 -9.09 -10.01
CA GLY A 201 22.61 -9.73 -11.29
C GLY A 201 23.71 -10.62 -11.87
N ALA A 202 24.84 -10.76 -11.16
CA ALA A 202 25.97 -11.61 -11.52
C ALA A 202 26.22 -12.65 -10.39
N ASN A 203 27.49 -12.88 -10.03
CA ASN A 203 27.87 -13.91 -9.05
C ASN A 203 27.74 -13.44 -7.59
N ASN A 204 27.46 -12.17 -7.32
CA ASN A 204 27.32 -11.66 -5.95
C ASN A 204 25.85 -11.63 -5.54
N THR A 205 25.28 -12.82 -5.36
CA THR A 205 23.93 -13.00 -4.82
C THR A 205 23.95 -13.86 -3.58
N GLY A 206 23.21 -13.46 -2.54
CA GLY A 206 23.04 -14.23 -1.31
C GLY A 206 22.73 -13.35 -0.11
N ILE A 207 22.93 -13.91 1.08
CA ILE A 207 22.80 -13.18 2.36
C ILE A 207 24.14 -12.58 2.73
N TYR A 208 24.11 -11.31 3.12
CA TYR A 208 25.24 -10.53 3.61
C TYR A 208 24.95 -10.03 5.02
N ALA A 209 26.01 -9.77 5.79
CA ALA A 209 25.92 -9.07 7.06
C ALA A 209 26.90 -7.89 7.11
N SER A 210 26.47 -6.76 7.65
CA SER A 210 27.29 -5.54 7.77
C SER A 210 27.11 -4.85 9.11
N VAL A 211 28.14 -4.12 9.54
CA VAL A 211 28.13 -3.31 10.77
C VAL A 211 27.38 -2.01 10.52
N VAL A 212 26.55 -1.61 11.49
CA VAL A 212 25.83 -0.33 11.42
C VAL A 212 26.80 0.84 11.39
N GLY A 213 26.80 1.59 10.29
CA GLY A 213 27.73 2.72 10.05
C GLY A 213 29.12 2.32 9.57
N GLY A 214 29.36 1.04 9.29
CA GLY A 214 30.62 0.54 8.71
C GLY A 214 30.54 0.34 7.19
N GLU A 215 31.68 0.39 6.51
CA GLU A 215 31.75 0.22 5.05
C GLU A 215 31.94 -1.24 4.59
N LYS A 216 32.17 -2.17 5.53
CA LYS A 216 32.47 -3.57 5.22
C LYS A 216 31.25 -4.47 5.43
N SER A 217 31.05 -5.37 4.47
CA SER A 217 30.05 -6.44 4.52
C SER A 217 30.72 -7.80 4.31
N ILE A 218 30.18 -8.84 4.95
CA ILE A 218 30.61 -10.23 4.77
C ILE A 218 29.50 -10.96 4.00
N GLN A 219 29.86 -11.62 2.89
CA GLN A 219 28.96 -12.54 2.20
C GLN A 219 28.88 -13.85 2.98
N LEU A 220 27.69 -14.21 3.44
CA LEU A 220 27.43 -15.42 4.22
C LEU A 220 27.01 -16.59 3.34
N THR A 221 26.24 -16.32 2.29
CA THR A 221 25.74 -17.35 1.36
C THR A 221 25.90 -16.93 -0.10
N LYS A 222 25.74 -17.89 -1.02
CA LYS A 222 25.87 -17.70 -2.48
C LYS A 222 24.64 -18.13 -3.27
N GLY A 223 23.52 -18.44 -2.61
CA GLY A 223 22.31 -18.94 -3.25
C GLY A 223 21.50 -17.81 -3.89
N SER A 224 21.14 -17.95 -5.16
CA SER A 224 20.33 -16.95 -5.88
C SER A 224 18.90 -16.82 -5.35
N GLY A 225 18.36 -17.93 -4.84
CA GLY A 225 17.06 -18.01 -4.18
C GLY A 225 17.07 -17.70 -2.69
N ASP A 226 18.20 -17.23 -2.13
CA ASP A 226 18.30 -16.92 -0.71
C ASP A 226 17.54 -15.62 -0.40
N CYS A 227 16.61 -15.73 0.54
CA CYS A 227 15.87 -14.65 1.17
C CYS A 227 15.59 -15.07 2.61
N CYS A 228 14.55 -14.56 3.21
CA CYS A 228 14.72 -13.32 3.94
C CYS A 228 15.34 -13.58 5.32
N PRO A 229 16.51 -12.99 5.64
CA PRO A 229 17.28 -13.36 6.83
C PRO A 229 16.66 -12.83 8.12
N THR A 230 16.83 -13.55 9.22
CA THR A 230 16.48 -13.10 10.57
C THR A 230 17.50 -13.59 11.60
N TRP A 231 17.90 -12.71 12.51
CA TRP A 231 18.86 -13.03 13.57
C TRP A 231 18.26 -13.86 14.69
N SER A 232 19.04 -14.79 15.22
CA SER A 232 18.73 -15.48 16.47
C SER A 232 18.69 -14.50 17.66
N PRO A 233 17.92 -14.79 18.72
CA PRO A 233 17.82 -13.89 19.88
C PRO A 233 19.13 -13.64 20.62
N ASP A 234 20.10 -14.56 20.49
CA ASP A 234 21.45 -14.45 21.05
C ASP A 234 22.47 -13.81 20.08
N GLY A 235 22.06 -13.51 18.84
CA GLY A 235 22.90 -12.88 17.81
C GLY A 235 23.98 -13.77 17.22
N ARG A 236 23.97 -15.10 17.48
CA ARG A 236 25.02 -16.02 17.01
C ARG A 236 24.72 -16.65 15.65
N GLU A 237 23.45 -16.76 15.28
CA GLU A 237 23.01 -17.40 14.04
C GLU A 237 22.04 -16.51 13.27
N ILE A 238 21.95 -16.76 11.98
CA ILE A 238 20.98 -16.16 11.07
C ILE A 238 20.18 -17.30 10.44
N ALA A 239 18.86 -17.26 10.60
CA ALA A 239 17.95 -18.11 9.82
C ALA A 239 17.60 -17.41 8.51
N PHE A 240 17.47 -18.18 7.43
CA PHE A 240 17.12 -17.65 6.11
C PHE A 240 16.32 -18.70 5.32
N SER A 241 15.52 -18.22 4.37
CA SER A 241 14.74 -19.04 3.43
C SER A 241 15.49 -19.17 2.11
N ARG A 242 15.37 -20.32 1.45
CA ARG A 242 15.88 -20.56 0.10
C ARG A 242 14.75 -21.10 -0.77
N TYR A 243 14.45 -20.37 -1.83
CA TYR A 243 13.43 -20.72 -2.82
C TYR A 243 14.08 -21.34 -4.06
N GLY A 244 13.52 -22.45 -4.55
CA GLY A 244 13.95 -23.06 -5.81
C GLY A 244 13.04 -24.22 -6.21
N ASP A 245 12.73 -24.36 -7.50
CA ASP A 245 11.89 -25.45 -8.06
C ASP A 245 10.59 -25.72 -7.27
N ASN A 246 9.83 -24.66 -6.94
CA ASN A 246 8.61 -24.72 -6.11
C ASN A 246 8.80 -25.30 -4.69
N VAL A 247 10.04 -25.39 -4.23
CA VAL A 247 10.42 -25.82 -2.88
C VAL A 247 10.87 -24.61 -2.06
N LEU A 248 10.34 -24.52 -0.84
CA LEU A 248 10.87 -23.68 0.22
C LEU A 248 11.76 -24.54 1.12
N SER A 249 12.99 -24.09 1.36
CA SER A 249 13.87 -24.65 2.39
C SER A 249 14.24 -23.57 3.39
N ILE A 250 14.33 -23.91 4.67
CA ILE A 250 14.80 -23.00 5.73
C ILE A 250 16.13 -23.50 6.24
N PHE A 251 17.09 -22.58 6.36
CA PHE A 251 18.45 -22.85 6.81
C PHE A 251 18.84 -21.93 7.97
N THR A 252 19.83 -22.35 8.74
CA THR A 252 20.63 -21.46 9.59
C THR A 252 22.08 -21.42 9.17
N ILE A 253 22.75 -20.32 9.47
CA ILE A 253 24.19 -20.13 9.30
C ILE A 253 24.75 -19.32 10.48
N PRO A 254 25.98 -19.59 10.96
CA PRO A 254 26.62 -18.73 11.95
C PRO A 254 26.78 -17.29 11.45
N ALA A 255 26.63 -16.31 12.34
CA ALA A 255 26.65 -14.87 12.02
C ALA A 255 27.96 -14.38 11.37
N LEU A 256 29.06 -15.11 11.55
CA LEU A 256 30.37 -14.80 10.98
C LEU A 256 30.69 -15.64 9.73
N GLY A 257 29.71 -16.39 9.21
CA GLY A 257 29.88 -17.36 8.14
C GLY A 257 30.26 -18.75 8.66
N GLY A 258 30.13 -19.75 7.79
CA GLY A 258 30.39 -21.15 8.13
C GLY A 258 29.50 -22.11 7.35
N THR A 259 29.22 -23.26 7.94
CA THR A 259 28.38 -24.30 7.33
C THR A 259 26.90 -24.00 7.51
N GLU A 260 26.15 -24.04 6.40
CA GLU A 260 24.68 -23.96 6.42
C GLU A 260 24.06 -25.24 7.00
N ARG A 261 23.06 -25.10 7.88
CA ARG A 261 22.27 -26.21 8.41
C ARG A 261 20.83 -26.10 7.93
N ARG A 262 20.36 -27.06 7.13
CA ARG A 262 18.94 -27.12 6.71
C ARG A 262 18.07 -27.60 7.86
N LEU A 263 17.01 -26.86 8.15
CA LEU A 263 16.02 -27.18 9.19
C LEU A 263 14.68 -27.65 8.61
N TYR A 264 14.31 -27.13 7.45
CA TYR A 264 13.03 -27.44 6.81
C TYR A 264 13.16 -27.59 5.29
N ARG A 265 12.30 -28.41 4.70
CA ARG A 265 12.08 -28.53 3.26
C ARG A 265 10.61 -28.88 3.01
N GLY A 266 9.91 -28.05 2.26
CA GLY A 266 8.50 -28.24 1.92
C GLY A 266 8.10 -27.50 0.65
N PRO A 267 6.84 -27.62 0.23
CA PRO A 267 6.32 -26.85 -0.89
C PRO A 267 6.37 -25.34 -0.61
N VAL A 268 6.57 -24.54 -1.67
CA VAL A 268 6.51 -23.08 -1.59
C VAL A 268 5.11 -22.61 -1.15
N SER A 269 5.05 -21.48 -0.46
CA SER A 269 3.82 -20.88 0.06
C SER A 269 3.77 -19.38 -0.23
N MET A 270 2.57 -18.77 -0.13
CA MET A 270 2.39 -17.32 -0.27
C MET A 270 2.91 -16.57 0.95
N GLY A 271 3.68 -15.51 0.70
CA GLY A 271 4.18 -14.59 1.73
C GLY A 271 5.40 -15.14 2.49
N GLY A 272 6.46 -14.33 2.57
CA GLY A 272 7.70 -14.68 3.27
C GLY A 272 7.70 -14.23 4.73
N GLY A 273 8.81 -14.50 5.43
CA GLY A 273 9.04 -14.07 6.80
C GLY A 273 9.38 -15.24 7.72
N LEU A 274 10.42 -15.04 8.52
CA LEU A 274 10.88 -15.95 9.55
C LEU A 274 10.98 -15.16 10.85
N SER A 275 10.59 -15.75 11.97
CA SER A 275 10.74 -15.10 13.27
C SER A 275 11.10 -16.10 14.35
N TRP A 276 12.18 -15.81 15.06
CA TRP A 276 12.66 -16.62 16.18
C TRP A 276 11.79 -16.41 17.42
N SER A 277 11.49 -17.49 18.14
CA SER A 277 11.00 -17.38 19.51
C SER A 277 12.07 -16.76 20.40
N ARG A 278 11.65 -16.04 21.46
CA ARG A 278 12.56 -15.37 22.39
C ARG A 278 13.60 -16.31 23.01
N ASP A 279 13.25 -17.58 23.22
CA ASP A 279 14.13 -18.60 23.80
C ASP A 279 15.03 -19.32 22.77
N GLY A 280 14.90 -18.99 21.48
CA GLY A 280 15.68 -19.57 20.39
C GLY A 280 15.35 -21.02 20.06
N LYS A 281 14.30 -21.61 20.64
CA LYS A 281 13.94 -23.02 20.43
C LYS A 281 13.04 -23.26 19.22
N PHE A 282 12.41 -22.20 18.73
CA PHE A 282 11.39 -22.28 17.70
C PHE A 282 11.56 -21.19 16.63
N LEU A 283 11.11 -21.49 15.41
CA LEU A 283 11.01 -20.53 14.30
C LEU A 283 9.59 -20.51 13.76
N ALA A 284 8.92 -19.36 13.79
CA ALA A 284 7.65 -19.17 13.11
C ALA A 284 7.88 -18.84 11.63
N PHE A 285 7.08 -19.43 10.73
CA PHE A 285 7.16 -19.22 9.29
C PHE A 285 5.81 -19.49 8.59
N SER A 286 5.70 -19.07 7.33
CA SER A 286 4.55 -19.36 6.46
C SER A 286 4.68 -20.75 5.83
N GLU A 287 3.83 -21.71 6.21
CA GLU A 287 3.77 -23.05 5.64
C GLU A 287 2.61 -23.19 4.63
N SER A 288 2.84 -23.90 3.52
CA SER A 288 1.80 -24.13 2.51
C SER A 288 0.63 -24.93 3.08
N SER A 289 -0.59 -24.43 2.88
CA SER A 289 -1.81 -25.11 3.32
C SER A 289 -2.24 -26.14 2.28
N GLY A 290 -2.20 -27.44 2.64
CA GLY A 290 -2.66 -28.53 1.77
C GLY A 290 -1.84 -28.67 0.47
N GLY A 291 -0.58 -28.23 0.47
CA GLY A 291 0.31 -28.26 -0.70
C GLY A 291 -0.02 -27.22 -1.77
N SER A 292 -0.97 -26.32 -1.53
CA SER A 292 -1.30 -25.23 -2.45
C SER A 292 -0.25 -24.11 -2.37
N PRO A 293 0.37 -23.69 -3.49
CA PRO A 293 1.34 -22.60 -3.48
C PRO A 293 0.68 -21.24 -3.22
N THR A 294 -0.65 -21.15 -3.35
CA THR A 294 -1.42 -19.90 -3.22
C THR A 294 -2.09 -19.74 -1.85
N ARG A 295 -1.85 -20.68 -0.93
CA ARG A 295 -2.37 -20.62 0.44
C ARG A 295 -1.28 -20.92 1.46
N SER A 296 -1.28 -20.16 2.54
CA SER A 296 -0.36 -20.31 3.65
C SER A 296 -1.09 -20.26 5.00
N THR A 297 -0.49 -20.95 5.97
CA THR A 297 -0.77 -20.85 7.40
C THR A 297 0.51 -20.51 8.12
N ILE A 298 0.40 -19.94 9.31
CA ILE A 298 1.54 -19.81 10.23
C ILE A 298 1.79 -21.15 10.92
N ALA A 299 3.01 -21.64 10.79
CA ALA A 299 3.52 -22.81 11.49
C ALA A 299 4.76 -22.45 12.33
N VAL A 300 5.07 -23.31 13.29
CA VAL A 300 6.27 -23.21 14.13
C VAL A 300 7.12 -24.44 13.95
N LEU A 301 8.39 -24.23 13.61
CA LEU A 301 9.43 -25.24 13.48
C LEU A 301 10.21 -25.37 14.78
N SER A 302 10.35 -26.59 15.30
CA SER A 302 11.17 -26.91 16.47
C SER A 302 12.62 -27.23 16.07
N PHE A 303 13.59 -26.63 16.77
CA PHE A 303 15.02 -26.89 16.52
C PHE A 303 15.52 -28.21 17.12
N ALA A 304 14.76 -28.80 18.04
CA ALA A 304 15.16 -30.03 18.73
C ALA A 304 15.03 -31.27 17.83
N ASP A 305 13.98 -31.31 17.01
CA ASP A 305 13.56 -32.48 16.23
C ASP A 305 13.18 -32.13 14.78
N SER A 306 13.30 -30.86 14.38
CA SER A 306 12.91 -30.36 13.05
C SER A 306 11.44 -30.60 12.68
N SER A 307 10.56 -30.79 13.67
CA SER A 307 9.13 -30.95 13.43
C SER A 307 8.44 -29.58 13.25
N SER A 308 7.46 -29.50 12.34
CA SER A 308 6.59 -28.34 12.17
C SER A 308 5.21 -28.57 12.80
N ARG A 309 4.66 -27.52 13.41
CA ARG A 309 3.29 -27.51 13.96
C ARG A 309 2.56 -26.26 13.49
N VAL A 310 1.42 -26.44 12.83
CA VAL A 310 0.54 -25.34 12.41
C VAL A 310 -0.10 -24.66 13.63
N LEU A 311 -0.10 -23.32 13.65
CA LEU A 311 -0.70 -22.49 14.69
C LEU A 311 -2.00 -21.81 14.27
N THR A 312 -2.19 -21.56 12.99
CA THR A 312 -3.31 -20.76 12.47
C THR A 312 -4.13 -21.54 11.46
N PHE A 313 -5.43 -21.24 11.45
CA PHE A 313 -6.40 -21.84 10.54
C PHE A 313 -7.23 -20.69 9.95
N PRO A 314 -6.72 -20.02 8.88
CA PRO A 314 -7.42 -18.90 8.28
C PRO A 314 -8.78 -19.33 7.71
N PRO A 315 -9.78 -18.42 7.70
CA PRO A 315 -11.06 -18.68 7.05
C PRO A 315 -10.93 -19.06 5.56
N PRO A 316 -11.95 -19.70 4.96
CA PRO A 316 -12.01 -19.89 3.52
C PRO A 316 -11.79 -18.55 2.77
N ALA A 317 -11.01 -18.58 1.67
CA ALA A 317 -10.53 -17.42 0.89
C ALA A 317 -9.37 -16.60 1.50
N SER A 318 -8.95 -16.89 2.72
CA SER A 318 -7.82 -16.21 3.37
C SER A 318 -6.58 -17.10 3.45
N PHE A 319 -5.44 -16.44 3.63
CA PHE A 319 -4.18 -17.09 4.01
C PHE A 319 -3.44 -16.21 5.02
N ASP A 320 -2.66 -16.84 5.89
CA ASP A 320 -1.88 -16.18 6.93
C ASP A 320 -0.39 -16.29 6.60
N HIS A 321 0.34 -15.17 6.69
CA HIS A 321 1.76 -15.11 6.37
C HIS A 321 2.52 -14.07 7.22
N SER A 322 3.85 -14.03 7.03
CA SER A 322 4.75 -13.04 7.64
C SER A 322 4.65 -12.94 9.17
N PRO A 323 4.87 -14.06 9.89
CA PRO A 323 4.76 -14.09 11.35
C PRO A 323 5.93 -13.37 12.03
N VAL A 324 5.66 -12.64 13.11
CA VAL A 324 6.67 -12.02 13.97
C VAL A 324 6.34 -12.11 15.47
N TYR A 325 7.23 -12.73 16.24
CA TYR A 325 7.11 -12.79 17.70
C TYR A 325 7.32 -11.42 18.33
N SER A 326 6.55 -11.13 19.38
CA SER A 326 6.79 -9.96 20.22
C SER A 326 8.14 -10.10 20.96
N PRO A 327 8.79 -8.99 21.35
CA PRO A 327 10.10 -9.04 22.01
C PRO A 327 10.09 -9.85 23.32
N ASP A 328 8.98 -9.85 24.03
CA ASP A 328 8.75 -10.65 25.25
C ASP A 328 8.43 -12.13 24.99
N GLY A 329 8.17 -12.51 23.73
CA GLY A 329 7.80 -13.86 23.30
C GLY A 329 6.37 -14.28 23.68
N ALA A 330 5.55 -13.37 24.21
CA ALA A 330 4.19 -13.69 24.66
C ALA A 330 3.17 -13.72 23.52
N GLN A 331 3.41 -12.94 22.47
CA GLN A 331 2.48 -12.73 21.35
C GLN A 331 3.16 -13.04 20.00
N LEU A 332 2.33 -13.35 19.02
CA LEU A 332 2.71 -13.53 17.63
C LEU A 332 1.81 -12.62 16.78
N ALA A 333 2.41 -11.71 16.04
CA ALA A 333 1.72 -10.95 15.00
C ALA A 333 1.88 -11.65 13.65
N PHE A 334 0.91 -11.48 12.76
CA PHE A 334 0.95 -11.99 11.39
C PHE A 334 0.02 -11.16 10.50
N ILE A 335 0.19 -11.30 9.18
CA ILE A 335 -0.69 -10.70 8.19
C ILE A 335 -1.66 -11.77 7.72
N ARG A 336 -2.95 -11.42 7.69
CA ARG A 336 -3.98 -12.21 7.01
C ARG A 336 -4.40 -11.48 5.76
N SER A 337 -4.44 -12.21 4.65
CA SER A 337 -4.74 -11.65 3.34
C SER A 337 -5.89 -12.36 2.67
N THR A 338 -6.57 -11.64 1.78
CA THR A 338 -7.53 -12.18 0.81
C THR A 338 -7.08 -11.81 -0.62
N VAL A 339 -7.67 -12.46 -1.63
CA VAL A 339 -7.56 -12.08 -3.05
C VAL A 339 -6.10 -11.86 -3.52
N ALA A 340 -5.32 -12.92 -3.59
CA ALA A 340 -3.93 -12.89 -4.09
C ALA A 340 -3.00 -11.86 -3.39
N GLY A 341 -3.32 -11.40 -2.17
CA GLY A 341 -2.45 -10.53 -1.37
C GLY A 341 -2.73 -9.02 -1.50
N VAL A 342 -3.83 -8.62 -2.13
CA VAL A 342 -4.16 -7.18 -2.32
C VAL A 342 -4.83 -6.60 -1.07
N SER A 343 -5.67 -7.38 -0.40
CA SER A 343 -6.35 -6.98 0.84
C SER A 343 -5.65 -7.63 2.03
N ASN A 344 -5.13 -6.82 2.96
CA ASN A 344 -4.32 -7.29 4.08
C ASN A 344 -4.73 -6.61 5.39
N ASP A 345 -4.67 -7.37 6.48
CA ASP A 345 -4.73 -6.81 7.83
C ASP A 345 -3.79 -7.52 8.80
N ILE A 346 -3.39 -6.78 9.83
CA ILE A 346 -2.54 -7.27 10.91
C ILE A 346 -3.41 -7.95 11.96
N PHE A 347 -3.01 -9.14 12.36
CA PHE A 347 -3.58 -9.90 13.45
C PHE A 347 -2.52 -10.18 14.51
N VAL A 348 -2.95 -10.27 15.78
CA VAL A 348 -2.11 -10.65 16.91
C VAL A 348 -2.80 -11.75 17.71
N MET A 349 -2.02 -12.74 18.14
CA MET A 349 -2.49 -13.87 18.94
C MET A 349 -1.48 -14.26 20.02
N PRO A 350 -1.85 -15.09 21.02
CA PRO A 350 -0.86 -15.67 21.93
C PRO A 350 0.16 -16.53 21.17
N ALA A 351 1.43 -16.42 21.55
CA ALA A 351 2.56 -17.09 20.88
C ALA A 351 2.41 -18.62 20.77
N ASN A 352 1.71 -19.25 21.72
CA ASN A 352 1.54 -20.71 21.75
C ASN A 352 0.34 -21.22 20.92
N GLY A 353 -0.46 -20.32 20.33
CA GLY A 353 -1.75 -20.64 19.74
C GLY A 353 -2.92 -20.00 20.49
N GLY A 354 -4.06 -19.84 19.83
CA GLY A 354 -5.27 -19.27 20.44
C GLY A 354 -6.05 -18.35 19.50
N PRO A 355 -7.07 -17.64 20.01
CA PRO A 355 -7.83 -16.70 19.21
C PRO A 355 -6.96 -15.51 18.76
N ALA A 356 -7.08 -15.14 17.49
CA ALA A 356 -6.39 -13.99 16.92
C ALA A 356 -7.29 -12.74 16.94
N LYS A 357 -6.71 -11.61 17.34
CA LYS A 357 -7.33 -10.29 17.34
C LYS A 357 -6.86 -9.49 16.12
N ARG A 358 -7.79 -9.00 15.32
CA ARG A 358 -7.53 -8.08 14.19
C ARG A 358 -7.17 -6.69 14.74
N LEU A 359 -6.11 -6.07 14.22
CA LEU A 359 -5.63 -4.74 14.62
C LEU A 359 -5.91 -3.66 13.58
N THR A 360 -5.93 -4.01 12.29
CA THR A 360 -6.27 -3.10 11.20
C THR A 360 -7.55 -3.57 10.51
N PHE A 361 -8.35 -2.63 9.98
CA PHE A 361 -9.70 -2.90 9.48
C PHE A 361 -9.98 -2.25 8.11
N ASP A 362 -8.93 -1.74 7.48
CA ASP A 362 -9.01 -0.94 6.27
C ASP A 362 -8.59 -1.70 5.00
N ASN A 363 -8.17 -2.97 5.12
CA ASN A 363 -7.86 -3.87 4.00
C ASN A 363 -6.83 -3.31 3.02
N ARG A 364 -5.90 -2.50 3.52
CA ARG A 364 -4.88 -1.86 2.69
C ARG A 364 -3.70 -2.81 2.46
N PRO A 365 -3.07 -2.81 1.28
CA PRO A 365 -1.83 -3.52 1.03
C PRO A 365 -0.79 -3.35 2.15
N ILE A 366 -0.23 -4.44 2.65
CA ILE A 366 0.87 -4.44 3.62
C ILE A 366 2.07 -5.19 3.03
N MET A 367 3.18 -4.50 2.81
CA MET A 367 4.35 -5.03 2.10
C MET A 367 5.39 -5.57 3.08
N GLY A 368 5.71 -6.86 2.97
CA GLY A 368 6.66 -7.53 3.86
C GLY A 368 6.13 -7.73 5.30
N PRO A 369 6.94 -8.35 6.18
CA PRO A 369 6.58 -8.57 7.56
C PRO A 369 6.52 -7.27 8.37
N PRO A 370 5.59 -7.15 9.34
CA PRO A 370 5.65 -6.07 10.32
C PRO A 370 6.80 -6.31 11.30
N THR A 371 7.17 -5.30 12.10
CA THR A 371 8.16 -5.41 13.16
C THR A 371 7.65 -4.78 14.45
N TRP A 372 7.97 -5.38 15.60
CA TRP A 372 7.59 -4.85 16.90
C TRP A 372 8.54 -3.74 17.33
N THR A 373 8.03 -2.72 18.01
CA THR A 373 8.87 -1.84 18.84
C THR A 373 9.50 -2.66 19.96
N ALA A 374 10.71 -2.32 20.44
CA ALA A 374 11.40 -3.15 21.43
C ALA A 374 10.68 -3.22 22.79
N ASP A 375 9.76 -2.28 23.05
CA ASP A 375 8.88 -2.28 24.23
C ASP A 375 7.62 -3.15 24.06
N GLY A 376 7.41 -3.73 22.86
CA GLY A 376 6.28 -4.59 22.52
C GLY A 376 4.93 -3.87 22.45
N ARG A 377 4.88 -2.54 22.43
CA ARG A 377 3.62 -1.78 22.48
C ARG A 377 2.99 -1.49 21.13
N GLU A 378 3.81 -1.37 20.09
CA GLU A 378 3.36 -1.03 18.74
C GLU A 378 4.01 -1.96 17.70
N LEU A 379 3.32 -2.10 16.57
CA LEU A 379 3.82 -2.73 15.36
C LEU A 379 4.07 -1.66 14.31
N ILE A 380 5.19 -1.76 13.61
CA ILE A 380 5.55 -0.96 12.44
C ILE A 380 5.47 -1.83 11.21
N PHE A 381 4.95 -1.29 10.12
CA PHE A 381 4.68 -2.06 8.91
C PHE A 381 4.65 -1.14 7.69
N SER A 382 4.93 -1.70 6.52
CA SER A 382 4.89 -0.94 5.27
C SER A 382 3.51 -1.01 4.62
N SER A 383 3.03 0.10 4.07
CA SER A 383 1.76 0.16 3.35
C SER A 383 1.62 1.38 2.44
N ASN A 384 0.81 1.24 1.40
CA ASN A 384 0.37 2.31 0.50
C ASN A 384 -0.85 3.11 1.03
N ARG A 385 -1.02 3.20 2.36
CA ARG A 385 -2.06 4.04 2.97
C ARG A 385 -1.85 5.55 2.70
N GLY A 386 -0.63 5.95 2.33
CA GLY A 386 -0.24 7.32 2.00
C GLY A 386 -0.19 7.57 0.49
N ALA A 387 0.36 8.71 0.08
CA ALA A 387 0.57 9.03 -1.33
C ALA A 387 1.57 8.08 -2.03
N ALA A 388 2.48 7.50 -1.25
CA ALA A 388 3.42 6.46 -1.66
C ALA A 388 3.44 5.35 -0.61
N VAL A 389 4.08 4.22 -0.93
CA VAL A 389 4.43 3.20 0.06
C VAL A 389 5.30 3.85 1.14
N GLY A 390 4.99 3.58 2.40
CA GLY A 390 5.75 4.12 3.53
C GLY A 390 5.47 3.34 4.81
N LEU A 391 6.13 3.74 5.90
CA LEU A 391 5.96 3.07 7.19
C LEU A 391 4.80 3.64 8.00
N TRP A 392 4.03 2.73 8.56
CA TRP A 392 2.88 2.96 9.42
C TRP A 392 3.10 2.27 10.74
N ARG A 393 2.42 2.76 11.79
CA ARG A 393 2.42 2.11 13.09
C ARG A 393 1.02 1.99 13.67
N VAL A 394 0.81 0.92 14.44
CA VAL A 394 -0.45 0.60 15.12
C VAL A 394 -0.16 0.05 16.52
N SER A 395 -1.01 0.38 17.49
CA SER A 395 -0.90 -0.21 18.84
C SER A 395 -1.24 -1.70 18.82
N ALA A 396 -0.47 -2.49 19.56
CA ALA A 396 -0.79 -3.90 19.81
C ALA A 396 -2.10 -4.07 20.60
N ALA A 397 -2.51 -3.05 21.36
CA ALA A 397 -3.81 -3.00 22.03
C ALA A 397 -4.96 -2.62 21.07
N GLY A 398 -4.64 -2.16 19.86
CA GLY A 398 -5.58 -1.65 18.86
C GLY A 398 -5.63 -0.12 18.86
N SER A 399 -5.45 0.47 17.68
CA SER A 399 -5.61 1.89 17.40
C SER A 399 -5.80 2.08 15.89
N ASP A 400 -6.17 3.29 15.45
CA ASP A 400 -6.08 3.60 14.03
C ASP A 400 -4.59 3.62 13.60
N PRO A 401 -4.25 3.05 12.42
CA PRO A 401 -2.92 3.19 11.85
C PRO A 401 -2.55 4.65 11.61
N ARG A 402 -1.32 5.03 11.97
CA ARG A 402 -0.77 6.37 11.73
C ARG A 402 0.59 6.28 11.05
N PRO A 403 0.98 7.26 10.21
CA PRO A 403 2.29 7.24 9.57
C PRO A 403 3.40 7.36 10.62
N VAL A 404 4.53 6.71 10.35
CA VAL A 404 5.77 6.91 11.10
C VAL A 404 6.33 8.30 10.79
N ALA A 405 6.84 8.99 11.82
CA ALA A 405 7.41 10.32 11.65
C ALA A 405 8.78 10.27 10.94
N GLY A 406 9.06 11.25 10.08
CA GLY A 406 10.33 11.40 9.36
C GLY A 406 10.19 11.19 7.85
N PRO A 407 11.27 11.40 7.07
CA PRO A 407 11.27 11.28 5.61
C PRO A 407 11.36 9.80 5.17
N VAL A 408 10.45 8.96 5.68
CA VAL A 408 10.44 7.51 5.45
C VAL A 408 9.42 7.19 4.35
N GLY A 409 9.80 7.47 3.11
CA GLY A 409 9.05 7.15 1.90
C GLY A 409 9.64 5.97 1.15
N GLU A 410 8.82 5.31 0.32
CA GLU A 410 9.20 4.13 -0.49
C GLU A 410 9.77 2.99 0.36
N ALA A 411 9.29 2.91 1.60
CA ALA A 411 9.90 2.10 2.65
C ALA A 411 9.16 0.79 2.85
N GLU A 412 9.89 -0.32 2.72
CA GLU A 412 9.43 -1.69 2.87
C GLU A 412 10.30 -2.46 3.87
N TRP A 413 9.84 -3.64 4.31
CA TRP A 413 10.61 -4.54 5.17
C TRP A 413 11.28 -3.87 6.38
N PRO A 414 10.51 -3.22 7.27
CA PRO A 414 11.08 -2.55 8.44
C PRO A 414 11.65 -3.57 9.43
N SER A 415 12.77 -3.22 10.06
CA SER A 415 13.35 -3.98 11.17
C SER A 415 13.82 -3.04 12.28
N ILE A 416 13.54 -3.42 13.53
CA ILE A 416 14.00 -2.75 14.75
C ILE A 416 14.80 -3.75 15.60
N PRO A 417 15.90 -3.31 16.25
CA PRO A 417 16.62 -4.16 17.21
C PRO A 417 15.73 -4.60 18.37
N SER A 418 15.73 -5.89 18.70
CA SER A 418 14.91 -6.43 19.79
C SER A 418 15.48 -6.16 21.18
N LYS A 419 16.77 -5.82 21.28
CA LYS A 419 17.50 -5.47 22.49
C LYS A 419 18.20 -4.13 22.27
N GLY A 420 17.89 -3.12 23.06
CA GLY A 420 18.55 -1.82 23.00
C GLY A 420 17.60 -0.66 22.73
N ASN A 421 18.17 0.49 22.37
CA ASN A 421 17.44 1.74 22.29
C ASN A 421 16.53 1.75 21.05
N ASN A 422 15.23 2.02 21.26
CA ASN A 422 14.17 2.21 20.25
C ASN A 422 14.41 3.39 19.28
N THR A 423 15.66 3.77 19.04
CA THR A 423 16.06 4.92 18.24
C THR A 423 16.63 4.52 16.88
N LEU A 424 16.74 3.23 16.59
CA LEU A 424 17.20 2.71 15.30
C LEU A 424 16.07 1.94 14.61
N LEU A 425 15.96 2.16 13.30
CA LEU A 425 15.11 1.38 12.40
C LEU A 425 15.85 1.23 11.06
N VAL A 426 15.80 0.06 10.45
CA VAL A 426 16.24 -0.13 9.06
C VAL A 426 15.05 -0.50 8.22
N TYR A 427 15.10 -0.14 6.95
CA TYR A 427 14.09 -0.52 5.99
C TYR A 427 14.73 -0.64 4.61
N GLU A 428 14.08 -1.40 3.75
CA GLU A 428 14.36 -1.46 2.32
C GLU A 428 13.69 -0.26 1.65
N ARG A 429 14.46 0.60 0.98
CA ARG A 429 13.88 1.59 0.08
C ARG A 429 13.83 0.99 -1.32
N SER A 430 12.63 0.75 -1.82
CA SER A 430 12.42 0.16 -3.14
C SER A 430 11.91 1.20 -4.12
N LEU A 431 12.69 1.43 -5.16
CA LEU A 431 12.44 2.40 -6.20
C LEU A 431 12.31 1.66 -7.53
N SER A 432 11.07 1.51 -7.99
CA SER A 432 10.79 0.91 -9.29
C SER A 432 10.03 1.87 -10.19
N LYS A 433 10.33 1.85 -11.49
CA LYS A 433 9.56 2.58 -12.48
C LYS A 433 9.18 1.66 -13.62
N TYR A 434 7.89 1.41 -13.77
CA TYR A 434 7.36 0.74 -14.95
C TYR A 434 6.80 1.76 -15.93
N ASP A 435 7.25 1.67 -17.17
CA ASP A 435 6.68 2.42 -18.28
C ASP A 435 5.92 1.47 -19.20
N VAL A 436 4.94 2.03 -19.90
CA VAL A 436 4.21 1.27 -20.93
C VAL A 436 5.00 1.36 -22.22
N TRP A 437 5.33 0.21 -22.79
CA TRP A 437 6.05 0.06 -24.05
C TRP A 437 5.13 -0.48 -25.14
N ARG A 438 5.41 -0.08 -26.38
CA ARG A 438 4.72 -0.56 -27.58
C ARG A 438 5.70 -1.27 -28.48
N LEU A 439 5.33 -2.48 -28.91
CA LEU A 439 5.99 -3.24 -29.97
C LEU A 439 5.06 -3.28 -31.18
N GLU A 440 5.59 -2.93 -32.34
CA GLU A 440 4.83 -2.85 -33.59
C GLU A 440 5.08 -4.10 -34.43
N LEU A 441 4.01 -4.66 -34.97
CA LEU A 441 3.99 -5.92 -35.68
C LEU A 441 3.80 -5.68 -37.18
N LYS A 442 4.65 -6.32 -37.97
CA LYS A 442 4.51 -6.37 -39.43
C LYS A 442 3.48 -7.43 -39.84
N ASP A 443 3.54 -8.57 -39.16
CA ASP A 443 2.63 -9.71 -39.29
C ASP A 443 2.64 -10.49 -37.96
N PRO A 444 1.79 -11.53 -37.79
CA PRO A 444 1.68 -12.18 -36.49
C PRO A 444 2.98 -12.80 -35.94
N ARG A 445 3.97 -13.07 -36.80
CA ARG A 445 5.22 -13.73 -36.44
C ARG A 445 6.42 -12.78 -36.39
N HIS A 446 6.27 -11.55 -36.88
CA HIS A 446 7.41 -10.64 -37.04
C HIS A 446 7.07 -9.22 -36.60
N HIS A 447 7.99 -8.61 -35.85
CA HIS A 447 7.93 -7.20 -35.52
C HIS A 447 8.39 -6.33 -36.70
N GLU A 448 7.85 -5.12 -36.78
CA GLU A 448 8.24 -4.12 -37.78
C GLU A 448 9.44 -3.28 -37.32
N ARG A 449 9.46 -2.94 -36.03
CA ARG A 449 10.51 -2.13 -35.40
C ARG A 449 10.72 -2.53 -33.94
N ALA A 450 11.86 -2.11 -33.38
CA ALA A 450 12.13 -2.29 -31.96
C ALA A 450 11.07 -1.58 -31.09
N PRO A 451 10.81 -2.08 -29.87
CA PRO A 451 9.89 -1.44 -28.94
C PRO A 451 10.24 0.02 -28.65
N SER A 452 9.22 0.81 -28.34
CA SER A 452 9.40 2.20 -27.88
C SER A 452 8.50 2.49 -26.68
N ALA A 453 8.98 3.36 -25.78
CA ALA A 453 8.21 3.82 -24.65
C ALA A 453 7.02 4.66 -25.14
N LEU A 454 5.83 4.31 -24.66
CA LEU A 454 4.56 4.92 -25.02
C LEU A 454 4.02 5.82 -23.89
N VAL A 455 4.08 5.35 -22.64
CA VAL A 455 3.67 6.14 -21.46
C VAL A 455 4.76 6.08 -20.41
N SER A 456 5.42 7.23 -20.21
CA SER A 456 6.57 7.39 -19.29
C SER A 456 6.34 8.36 -18.13
N GLU A 457 5.11 8.80 -17.95
CA GLU A 457 4.72 9.72 -16.88
C GLU A 457 4.95 9.13 -15.47
N LYS A 458 4.82 9.97 -14.43
CA LYS A 458 4.99 9.56 -13.03
C LYS A 458 3.93 8.55 -12.58
N GLY A 459 4.27 7.80 -11.53
CA GLY A 459 3.44 6.75 -10.95
C GLY A 459 3.66 5.40 -11.61
N ASP A 460 3.37 4.35 -10.85
CA ASP A 460 3.36 2.99 -11.35
C ASP A 460 2.22 2.80 -12.33
N LYS A 461 2.40 1.81 -13.20
CA LYS A 461 1.48 1.49 -14.28
C LYS A 461 1.25 0.00 -14.27
N MET A 462 0.00 -0.43 -14.42
CA MET A 462 -0.37 -1.84 -14.49
C MET A 462 -1.37 -2.09 -15.62
N ARG A 463 -1.27 -3.29 -16.23
CA ARG A 463 -2.25 -3.87 -17.17
C ARG A 463 -2.69 -2.93 -18.30
N PRO A 464 -1.77 -2.49 -19.17
CA PRO A 464 -2.12 -1.61 -20.28
C PRO A 464 -2.98 -2.31 -21.34
N GLU A 465 -3.95 -1.58 -21.91
CA GLU A 465 -4.78 -2.03 -23.02
C GLU A 465 -5.06 -0.90 -24.01
N LEU A 466 -4.89 -1.18 -25.30
CA LEU A 466 -5.20 -0.24 -26.37
C LEU A 466 -6.71 -0.17 -26.61
N SER A 467 -7.20 1.02 -26.94
CA SER A 467 -8.57 1.21 -27.41
C SER A 467 -8.81 0.43 -28.72
N PRO A 468 -10.07 0.12 -29.07
CA PRO A 468 -10.36 -0.64 -30.30
C PRO A 468 -9.84 0.02 -31.57
N ASP A 469 -9.72 1.34 -31.59
CA ASP A 469 -9.17 2.13 -32.71
C ASP A 469 -7.65 2.37 -32.61
N GLY A 470 -7.01 1.89 -31.55
CA GLY A 470 -5.57 2.02 -31.29
C GLY A 470 -5.09 3.45 -30.95
N LYS A 471 -6.00 4.42 -30.79
CA LYS A 471 -5.63 5.82 -30.57
C LYS A 471 -5.40 6.18 -29.11
N LYS A 472 -6.01 5.43 -28.20
CA LYS A 472 -5.88 5.61 -26.75
C LYS A 472 -5.35 4.35 -26.10
N ILE A 473 -4.78 4.53 -24.92
CA ILE A 473 -4.36 3.44 -24.04
C ILE A 473 -4.98 3.63 -22.66
N ALA A 474 -5.59 2.58 -22.12
CA ALA A 474 -6.06 2.52 -20.75
C ALA A 474 -5.06 1.73 -19.90
N PHE A 475 -4.82 2.18 -18.66
CA PHE A 475 -3.96 1.49 -17.71
C PHE A 475 -4.31 1.92 -16.28
N GLU A 476 -3.91 1.09 -15.32
CA GLU A 476 -4.01 1.42 -13.90
C GLU A 476 -2.82 2.29 -13.51
N SER A 477 -3.02 3.34 -12.72
CA SER A 477 -1.90 4.12 -12.17
C SER A 477 -2.20 4.67 -10.79
N ASN A 478 -1.18 4.62 -9.92
CA ASN A 478 -1.20 5.17 -8.56
C ASN A 478 -0.69 6.61 -8.47
N ARG A 479 -0.53 7.32 -9.61
CA ARG A 479 0.14 8.63 -9.70
C ARG A 479 -0.46 9.74 -8.82
N LEU A 480 -1.70 9.60 -8.36
CA LEU A 480 -2.37 10.53 -7.42
C LEU A 480 -2.62 9.91 -6.03
N GLY A 481 -1.99 8.77 -5.72
CA GLY A 481 -2.04 8.11 -4.41
C GLY A 481 -3.06 6.97 -4.29
N PHE A 482 -3.96 6.80 -5.26
CA PHE A 482 -4.85 5.65 -5.39
C PHE A 482 -4.68 5.02 -6.76
N TRP A 483 -4.86 3.70 -6.85
CA TRP A 483 -4.89 3.00 -8.12
C TRP A 483 -6.20 3.36 -8.83
N ASP A 484 -6.08 4.23 -9.81
CA ASP A 484 -7.17 4.68 -10.66
C ASP A 484 -6.93 4.23 -12.11
N ILE A 485 -7.98 4.23 -12.91
CA ILE A 485 -7.89 4.02 -14.35
C ILE A 485 -7.58 5.35 -15.03
N TRP A 486 -6.57 5.33 -15.88
CA TRP A 486 -6.12 6.46 -16.68
C TRP A 486 -6.20 6.10 -18.16
N THR A 487 -6.49 7.09 -18.99
CA THR A 487 -6.38 6.97 -20.45
C THR A 487 -5.43 7.99 -21.00
N CYS A 488 -4.51 7.58 -21.88
CA CYS A 488 -3.65 8.52 -22.61
C CYS A 488 -3.88 8.43 -24.12
N ASP A 489 -3.73 9.55 -24.82
CA ASP A 489 -3.61 9.57 -26.27
C ASP A 489 -2.24 9.05 -26.70
N VAL A 490 -2.24 8.04 -27.58
CA VAL A 490 -1.02 7.34 -28.05
C VAL A 490 -0.05 8.30 -28.76
N ASN A 491 -0.55 9.35 -29.40
CA ASN A 491 0.27 10.29 -30.18
C ASN A 491 0.45 11.69 -29.53
N LEU A 492 -0.39 12.05 -28.56
CA LEU A 492 -0.43 13.41 -28.00
C LEU A 492 0.15 13.49 -26.59
N ALA A 493 0.46 12.34 -25.96
CA ALA A 493 0.96 12.23 -24.60
C ALA A 493 0.10 12.94 -23.53
N ALA A 494 -1.16 13.26 -23.85
CA ALA A 494 -2.13 13.81 -22.93
C ALA A 494 -2.87 12.66 -22.24
N CYS A 495 -3.03 12.75 -20.93
CA CYS A 495 -3.60 11.69 -20.10
C CYS A 495 -4.74 12.22 -19.23
N ASP A 496 -5.89 11.55 -19.33
CA ASP A 496 -7.10 11.83 -18.57
C ASP A 496 -7.28 10.79 -17.46
N GLN A 497 -7.70 11.25 -16.29
CA GLN A 497 -8.12 10.38 -15.19
C GLN A 497 -9.57 9.94 -15.43
N VAL A 498 -9.79 8.64 -15.61
CA VAL A 498 -11.14 8.07 -15.83
C VAL A 498 -11.85 7.84 -14.50
N THR A 499 -11.13 7.40 -13.47
CA THR A 499 -11.70 7.14 -12.13
C THR A 499 -11.01 7.99 -11.07
N SER A 500 -11.77 8.42 -10.07
CA SER A 500 -11.26 9.07 -8.85
C SER A 500 -11.87 8.38 -7.63
N LEU A 501 -11.66 7.07 -7.53
CA LEU A 501 -12.33 6.22 -6.55
C LEU A 501 -11.44 6.01 -5.33
N HIS A 502 -12.01 6.15 -4.13
CA HIS A 502 -11.29 5.95 -2.86
C HIS A 502 -11.09 4.45 -2.57
N GLY A 503 -10.29 3.77 -3.38
CA GLY A 503 -9.99 2.33 -3.32
C GLY A 503 -8.93 1.94 -4.35
N THR A 504 -8.98 0.67 -4.81
CA THR A 504 -8.11 0.18 -5.89
C THR A 504 -8.96 -0.19 -7.09
N ALA A 505 -8.82 0.55 -8.19
CA ALA A 505 -9.34 0.17 -9.50
C ALA A 505 -8.29 -0.62 -10.28
N GLY A 506 -8.74 -1.69 -10.94
CA GLY A 506 -7.88 -2.63 -11.65
C GLY A 506 -8.46 -3.05 -13.00
N ARG A 507 -7.59 -3.55 -13.87
CA ARG A 507 -7.87 -4.22 -15.13
C ARG A 507 -8.97 -3.55 -15.96
N ALA A 508 -8.63 -2.41 -16.54
CA ALA A 508 -9.47 -1.74 -17.53
C ALA A 508 -9.59 -2.57 -18.81
N ARG A 509 -10.81 -2.76 -19.32
CA ARG A 509 -11.11 -3.29 -20.65
C ARG A 509 -12.02 -2.36 -21.42
N TRP A 510 -11.62 -2.00 -22.63
CA TRP A 510 -12.44 -1.16 -23.51
C TRP A 510 -13.67 -1.91 -24.01
N SER A 511 -14.80 -1.19 -24.06
CA SER A 511 -15.96 -1.62 -24.83
C SER A 511 -15.60 -1.70 -26.32
N PRO A 512 -16.26 -2.56 -27.13
CA PRO A 512 -15.93 -2.72 -28.54
C PRO A 512 -16.09 -1.44 -29.38
N ASP A 513 -16.92 -0.50 -28.92
CA ASP A 513 -17.13 0.82 -29.52
C ASP A 513 -16.16 1.90 -29.01
N GLY A 514 -15.31 1.58 -28.04
CA GLY A 514 -14.31 2.48 -27.46
C GLY A 514 -14.87 3.60 -26.58
N ARG A 515 -16.16 3.58 -26.22
CA ARG A 515 -16.79 4.66 -25.44
C ARG A 515 -16.75 4.45 -23.94
N SER A 516 -16.62 3.20 -23.50
CA SER A 516 -16.68 2.83 -22.09
C SER A 516 -15.52 1.90 -21.72
N ILE A 517 -15.20 1.87 -20.44
CA ILE A 517 -14.25 0.94 -19.85
C ILE A 517 -14.96 0.16 -18.75
N ALA A 518 -14.89 -1.17 -18.82
CA ALA A 518 -15.24 -2.04 -17.70
C ALA A 518 -13.98 -2.32 -16.88
N PHE A 519 -14.08 -2.30 -15.55
CA PHE A 519 -12.93 -2.47 -14.67
C PHE A 519 -13.35 -3.10 -13.34
N GLU A 520 -12.40 -3.69 -12.63
CA GLU A 520 -12.61 -4.19 -11.26
C GLU A 520 -12.33 -3.05 -10.26
N PHE A 521 -13.11 -2.98 -9.18
CA PHE A 521 -12.92 -1.97 -8.15
C PHE A 521 -13.07 -2.58 -6.76
N HIS A 522 -12.13 -2.26 -5.87
CA HIS A 522 -12.05 -2.79 -4.51
C HIS A 522 -12.28 -1.64 -3.50
N PRO A 523 -13.55 -1.30 -3.18
CA PRO A 523 -13.83 -0.30 -2.15
C PRO A 523 -13.56 -0.82 -0.73
N ARG A 524 -13.62 -2.15 -0.52
CA ARG A 524 -13.47 -2.85 0.78
C ARG A 524 -12.92 -4.27 0.57
N GLU A 525 -13.40 -5.27 1.31
CA GLU A 525 -12.90 -6.66 1.31
C GLU A 525 -13.13 -7.43 0.00
N ARG A 526 -14.04 -6.95 -0.86
CA ARG A 526 -14.45 -7.66 -2.09
C ARG A 526 -14.30 -6.81 -3.33
N SER A 527 -13.95 -7.47 -4.43
CA SER A 527 -13.90 -6.88 -5.75
C SER A 527 -15.27 -6.89 -6.43
N GLU A 528 -15.61 -5.79 -7.08
CA GLU A 528 -16.84 -5.64 -7.85
C GLU A 528 -16.53 -5.08 -9.24
N ILE A 529 -17.43 -5.28 -10.20
CA ILE A 529 -17.25 -4.79 -11.58
C ILE A 529 -17.99 -3.46 -11.77
N TYR A 530 -17.28 -2.48 -12.34
CA TYR A 530 -17.82 -1.17 -12.66
C TYR A 530 -17.64 -0.87 -14.15
N ILE A 531 -18.47 0.03 -14.67
CA ILE A 531 -18.32 0.61 -16.01
C ILE A 531 -18.26 2.13 -15.87
N ALA A 532 -17.31 2.75 -16.59
CA ALA A 532 -17.20 4.20 -16.72
C ALA A 532 -17.13 4.61 -18.19
N GLU A 533 -17.76 5.74 -18.51
CA GLU A 533 -17.60 6.37 -19.83
C GLU A 533 -16.28 7.14 -19.91
N VAL A 534 -15.66 7.15 -21.09
CA VAL A 534 -14.39 7.85 -21.34
C VAL A 534 -14.67 9.23 -21.96
N PRO A 535 -14.02 10.33 -21.50
CA PRO A 535 -12.80 10.35 -20.68
C PRO A 535 -12.99 10.37 -19.15
N GLY A 536 -14.20 10.48 -18.61
CA GLY A 536 -14.36 10.61 -17.15
C GLY A 536 -15.80 10.67 -16.64
N GLY A 537 -16.67 9.81 -17.16
CA GLY A 537 -18.05 9.67 -16.66
C GLY A 537 -18.08 9.05 -15.25
N MET A 538 -19.16 9.29 -14.51
CA MET A 538 -19.34 8.70 -13.17
C MET A 538 -19.42 7.18 -13.27
N PRO A 539 -18.50 6.41 -12.64
CA PRO A 539 -18.55 4.96 -12.71
C PRO A 539 -19.81 4.41 -12.03
N HIS A 540 -20.43 3.40 -12.64
CA HIS A 540 -21.58 2.71 -12.06
C HIS A 540 -21.30 1.22 -11.85
N LEU A 541 -21.87 0.69 -10.76
CA LEU A 541 -21.73 -0.72 -10.38
C LEU A 541 -22.54 -1.60 -11.33
N VAL A 542 -21.91 -2.68 -11.82
CA VAL A 542 -22.60 -3.79 -12.47
C VAL A 542 -23.00 -4.79 -11.39
N PRO A 543 -24.31 -5.02 -11.13
CA PRO A 543 -24.76 -5.93 -10.08
C PRO A 543 -24.52 -7.39 -10.50
N THR A 544 -23.30 -7.87 -10.26
CA THR A 544 -22.84 -9.22 -10.61
C THR A 544 -23.28 -10.24 -9.54
N ILE A 545 -22.34 -10.87 -8.83
CA ILE A 545 -22.62 -11.90 -7.84
C ILE A 545 -22.40 -11.34 -6.45
N THR A 546 -23.49 -11.11 -5.73
CA THR A 546 -23.43 -10.59 -4.36
C THR A 546 -22.60 -11.52 -3.47
N GLY A 547 -21.65 -10.91 -2.78
CA GLY A 547 -20.81 -11.57 -1.78
C GLY A 547 -19.71 -12.48 -2.33
N ALA A 548 -19.45 -12.42 -3.63
CA ALA A 548 -18.28 -13.00 -4.27
C ALA A 548 -17.21 -11.93 -4.53
N ASP A 549 -15.99 -12.35 -4.83
CA ASP A 549 -15.00 -11.52 -5.51
C ASP A 549 -15.23 -11.60 -7.01
N ASN A 550 -15.54 -10.47 -7.65
CA ASN A 550 -15.78 -10.34 -9.08
C ASN A 550 -14.66 -9.51 -9.71
N LEU A 551 -13.91 -10.06 -10.66
CA LEU A 551 -12.68 -9.44 -11.17
C LEU A 551 -12.40 -9.79 -12.64
N SER A 552 -11.40 -9.12 -13.23
CA SER A 552 -11.00 -9.31 -14.64
C SER A 552 -12.17 -9.33 -15.63
N PRO A 553 -12.94 -8.23 -15.75
CA PRO A 553 -14.00 -8.17 -16.72
C PRO A 553 -13.45 -8.25 -18.16
N SER A 554 -14.30 -8.55 -19.12
CA SER A 554 -14.09 -8.32 -20.56
C SER A 554 -15.41 -8.24 -21.30
N TRP A 555 -15.41 -7.57 -22.45
CA TRP A 555 -16.61 -7.38 -23.26
C TRP A 555 -16.77 -8.48 -24.29
N SER A 556 -18.02 -8.80 -24.62
CA SER A 556 -18.31 -9.52 -25.85
C SER A 556 -17.98 -8.68 -27.08
N SER A 557 -17.67 -9.34 -28.19
CA SER A 557 -17.33 -8.69 -29.47
C SER A 557 -18.44 -7.75 -29.97
N ASP A 558 -19.70 -8.03 -29.60
CA ASP A 558 -20.89 -7.23 -29.91
C ASP A 558 -21.28 -6.21 -28.82
N GLY A 559 -20.57 -6.17 -27.69
CA GLY A 559 -20.80 -5.26 -26.57
C GLY A 559 -22.04 -5.56 -25.72
N ARG A 560 -22.77 -6.65 -25.98
CA ARG A 560 -24.02 -6.99 -25.25
C ARG A 560 -23.77 -7.69 -23.91
N TRP A 561 -22.61 -8.31 -23.73
CA TRP A 561 -22.27 -9.10 -22.56
C TRP A 561 -20.95 -8.63 -21.94
N LEU A 562 -20.88 -8.78 -20.62
CA LEU A 562 -19.63 -8.78 -19.87
C LEU A 562 -19.33 -10.19 -19.40
N TYR A 563 -18.12 -10.67 -19.66
CA TYR A 563 -17.54 -11.84 -19.02
C TYR A 563 -16.71 -11.39 -17.82
N PHE A 564 -16.68 -12.17 -16.75
CA PHE A 564 -15.89 -11.86 -15.56
C PHE A 564 -15.55 -13.14 -14.80
N ALA A 565 -14.48 -13.09 -14.02
CA ALA A 565 -14.15 -14.16 -13.07
C ALA A 565 -14.86 -13.89 -11.74
N SER A 566 -15.44 -14.93 -11.15
CA SER A 566 -16.08 -14.83 -9.83
C SER A 566 -15.70 -16.00 -8.92
N LYS A 567 -15.56 -15.72 -7.63
CA LYS A 567 -15.24 -16.71 -6.60
C LYS A 567 -15.95 -16.41 -5.29
N ARG A 568 -16.47 -17.46 -4.63
CA ARG A 568 -16.96 -17.40 -3.26
C ARG A 568 -16.08 -18.25 -2.34
N GLY A 569 -15.59 -17.66 -1.26
CA GLY A 569 -14.84 -18.41 -0.25
C GLY A 569 -13.62 -19.14 -0.82
N SER A 570 -13.50 -20.42 -0.53
CA SER A 570 -12.37 -21.25 -0.96
C SER A 570 -12.48 -21.84 -2.36
N GLU A 571 -13.53 -21.53 -3.13
CA GLU A 571 -13.73 -22.09 -4.48
C GLU A 571 -12.62 -21.63 -5.46
N ALA A 572 -12.44 -22.34 -6.58
CA ALA A 572 -11.64 -21.82 -7.69
C ALA A 572 -12.43 -20.72 -8.41
N PHE A 573 -11.74 -19.72 -8.98
CA PHE A 573 -12.40 -18.73 -9.83
C PHE A 573 -13.14 -19.41 -10.98
N GLN A 574 -14.35 -18.95 -11.30
CA GLN A 574 -15.13 -19.45 -12.43
C GLN A 574 -15.46 -18.28 -13.35
N ILE A 575 -15.63 -18.56 -14.64
CA ILE A 575 -16.09 -17.55 -15.59
C ILE A 575 -17.61 -17.48 -15.57
N TRP A 576 -18.10 -16.26 -15.48
CA TRP A 576 -19.51 -15.92 -15.58
C TRP A 576 -19.71 -14.89 -16.69
N ARG A 577 -20.95 -14.78 -17.18
CA ARG A 577 -21.38 -13.69 -18.05
C ARG A 577 -22.61 -13.00 -17.50
N ILE A 578 -22.76 -11.72 -17.80
CA ILE A 578 -23.93 -10.90 -17.46
C ILE A 578 -24.24 -9.95 -18.64
N PRO A 579 -25.51 -9.61 -18.91
CA PRO A 579 -25.79 -8.56 -19.88
C PRO A 579 -25.13 -7.25 -19.46
N ALA A 580 -24.53 -6.52 -20.39
CA ALA A 580 -23.79 -5.28 -20.08
C ALA A 580 -24.68 -4.20 -19.45
N GLN A 581 -25.99 -4.22 -19.74
CA GLN A 581 -27.00 -3.32 -19.17
C GLN A 581 -27.54 -3.79 -17.79
N GLY A 582 -26.96 -4.85 -17.23
CA GLY A 582 -27.45 -5.48 -16.01
C GLY A 582 -28.48 -6.59 -16.28
N GLY A 583 -28.65 -7.48 -15.31
CA GLY A 583 -29.48 -8.67 -15.42
C GLY A 583 -29.00 -9.78 -14.49
N SER A 584 -29.38 -11.02 -14.80
CA SER A 584 -28.92 -12.18 -14.02
C SER A 584 -27.61 -12.74 -14.58
N PRO A 585 -26.57 -12.93 -13.75
CA PRO A 585 -25.33 -13.56 -14.18
C PRO A 585 -25.52 -15.07 -14.40
N THR A 586 -24.84 -15.62 -15.42
CA THR A 586 -24.83 -17.05 -15.75
C THR A 586 -23.41 -17.59 -15.71
N ARG A 587 -23.21 -18.73 -15.02
CA ARG A 587 -21.92 -19.41 -14.95
C ARG A 587 -21.62 -20.12 -16.27
N LEU A 588 -20.40 -20.02 -16.77
CA LEU A 588 -19.94 -20.68 -17.98
C LEU A 588 -19.00 -21.85 -17.68
N THR A 589 -18.01 -21.67 -16.81
CA THR A 589 -17.02 -22.73 -16.51
C THR A 589 -17.34 -23.47 -15.21
N ASN A 590 -16.94 -24.75 -15.14
CA ASN A 590 -17.06 -25.57 -13.92
C ASN A 590 -15.73 -25.96 -13.28
N ASN A 591 -14.62 -25.80 -14.00
CA ASN A 591 -13.30 -26.31 -13.63
C ASN A 591 -12.24 -25.20 -13.53
N GLY A 592 -12.66 -24.01 -13.10
CA GLY A 592 -11.75 -22.87 -12.98
C GLY A 592 -11.89 -21.88 -14.13
N GLY A 593 -11.25 -20.72 -13.99
CA GLY A 593 -11.14 -19.73 -15.05
C GLY A 593 -11.00 -18.30 -14.54
N ILE A 594 -10.07 -17.57 -15.13
CA ILE A 594 -9.81 -16.14 -14.93
C ILE A 594 -9.44 -15.50 -16.26
N SER A 595 -9.55 -14.18 -16.38
CA SER A 595 -9.10 -13.44 -17.56
C SER A 595 -9.83 -13.82 -18.87
N PRO A 596 -11.18 -13.89 -18.90
CA PRO A 596 -11.88 -14.32 -20.11
C PRO A 596 -11.68 -13.33 -21.26
N VAL A 597 -11.54 -13.82 -22.50
CA VAL A 597 -11.49 -13.03 -23.73
C VAL A 597 -12.25 -13.78 -24.83
N GLU A 598 -13.25 -13.15 -25.43
CA GLU A 598 -13.99 -13.73 -26.55
C GLU A 598 -13.18 -13.64 -27.85
N SER A 599 -13.27 -14.66 -28.69
CA SER A 599 -12.70 -14.61 -30.04
C SER A 599 -13.41 -13.56 -30.90
N SER A 600 -12.69 -12.99 -31.86
CA SER A 600 -13.21 -11.95 -32.76
C SER A 600 -14.41 -12.42 -33.60
N ASP A 601 -14.53 -13.73 -33.84
CA ASP A 601 -15.65 -14.37 -34.53
C ASP A 601 -16.84 -14.73 -33.61
N GLY A 602 -16.74 -14.49 -32.30
CA GLY A 602 -17.77 -14.76 -31.31
C GLY A 602 -18.08 -16.25 -31.08
N ARG A 603 -17.23 -17.17 -31.55
CA ARG A 603 -17.46 -18.61 -31.42
C ARG A 603 -16.93 -19.19 -30.11
N PHE A 604 -15.79 -18.69 -29.64
CA PHE A 604 -15.08 -19.25 -28.49
C PHE A 604 -14.78 -18.20 -27.43
N LEU A 605 -14.75 -18.66 -26.18
CA LEU A 605 -14.25 -17.90 -25.03
C LEU A 605 -12.94 -18.53 -24.58
N TYR A 606 -11.87 -17.74 -24.55
CA TYR A 606 -10.55 -18.13 -24.07
C TYR A 606 -10.33 -17.60 -22.66
N TYR A 607 -9.65 -18.35 -21.80
CA TYR A 607 -9.39 -17.97 -20.41
C TYR A 607 -8.18 -18.71 -19.85
N CYS A 608 -7.55 -18.17 -18.82
CA CYS A 608 -6.49 -18.84 -18.07
C CYS A 608 -7.09 -19.55 -16.85
N LYS A 609 -6.45 -20.60 -16.34
CA LYS A 609 -6.81 -21.19 -15.03
C LYS A 609 -5.78 -20.80 -13.98
N PHE A 610 -6.24 -20.15 -12.90
CA PHE A 610 -5.35 -19.62 -11.88
C PHE A 610 -4.58 -20.71 -11.10
N GLU A 611 -5.25 -21.80 -10.75
CA GLU A 611 -4.65 -22.89 -9.98
C GLU A 611 -3.90 -23.91 -10.85
N GLN A 612 -4.42 -24.18 -12.07
CA GLN A 612 -3.87 -25.19 -12.98
C GLN A 612 -2.79 -24.61 -13.91
N GLY A 613 -2.86 -23.32 -14.25
CA GLY A 613 -2.14 -22.76 -15.38
C GLY A 613 -2.78 -23.12 -16.73
N GLY A 614 -2.12 -22.66 -17.79
CA GLY A 614 -2.52 -22.81 -19.17
C GLY A 614 -3.61 -21.83 -19.63
N ILE A 615 -3.76 -21.74 -20.94
CA ILE A 615 -4.86 -21.07 -21.62
C ILE A 615 -5.79 -22.13 -22.20
N TRP A 616 -7.06 -21.99 -21.87
CA TRP A 616 -8.15 -22.89 -22.20
C TRP A 616 -9.16 -22.17 -23.07
N ARG A 617 -9.95 -22.92 -23.84
CA ARG A 617 -11.09 -22.38 -24.58
C ARG A 617 -12.31 -23.26 -24.42
N MET A 618 -13.48 -22.65 -24.62
CA MET A 618 -14.78 -23.31 -24.70
C MET A 618 -15.70 -22.56 -25.68
N PRO A 619 -16.81 -23.16 -26.16
CA PRO A 619 -17.82 -22.41 -26.90
C PRO A 619 -18.43 -21.29 -26.03
N VAL A 620 -18.71 -20.12 -26.63
CA VAL A 620 -19.28 -18.95 -25.92
C VAL A 620 -20.62 -19.25 -25.22
N GLY A 621 -21.37 -20.23 -25.72
CA GLY A 621 -22.63 -20.68 -25.15
C GLY A 621 -22.51 -21.51 -23.86
N GLY A 622 -21.31 -21.95 -23.48
CA GLY A 622 -21.15 -23.06 -22.54
C GLY A 622 -20.71 -24.35 -23.24
N GLY A 623 -20.20 -25.33 -22.49
CA GLY A 623 -19.88 -26.66 -22.99
C GLY A 623 -18.51 -27.15 -22.55
N ASP A 624 -18.00 -28.15 -23.27
CA ASP A 624 -16.70 -28.74 -22.98
C ASP A 624 -15.56 -27.74 -23.22
N GLU A 625 -14.57 -27.78 -22.34
CA GLU A 625 -13.37 -26.97 -22.43
C GLU A 625 -12.20 -27.78 -23.00
N THR A 626 -11.26 -27.10 -23.65
CA THR A 626 -10.05 -27.71 -24.20
C THR A 626 -8.85 -26.83 -23.89
N GLU A 627 -7.76 -27.44 -23.42
CA GLU A 627 -6.50 -26.74 -23.24
C GLU A 627 -5.89 -26.40 -24.61
N VAL A 628 -5.47 -25.14 -24.78
CA VAL A 628 -4.90 -24.62 -26.01
C VAL A 628 -3.38 -24.42 -25.88
N LEU A 629 -2.93 -23.98 -24.70
CA LEU A 629 -1.53 -23.68 -24.43
C LEU A 629 -1.20 -23.94 -22.96
N SER A 630 -0.24 -24.82 -22.66
CA SER A 630 0.16 -25.20 -21.30
C SER A 630 1.18 -24.26 -20.65
N ASP A 631 1.90 -23.47 -21.46
CA ASP A 631 3.15 -22.80 -21.06
C ASP A 631 2.95 -21.48 -20.30
N VAL A 632 1.71 -21.17 -19.92
CA VAL A 632 1.35 -19.98 -19.16
C VAL A 632 1.07 -20.37 -17.71
N GLU A 633 1.88 -19.88 -16.77
CA GLU A 633 1.65 -20.13 -15.34
C GLU A 633 0.36 -19.45 -14.86
N GLY A 634 -0.35 -20.09 -13.92
CA GLY A 634 -1.63 -19.57 -13.42
C GLY A 634 -1.54 -18.16 -12.81
N GLY A 635 -0.41 -17.80 -12.21
CA GLY A 635 -0.13 -16.44 -11.71
C GLY A 635 0.19 -15.39 -12.79
N ALA A 636 0.48 -15.83 -14.03
CA ALA A 636 0.75 -14.98 -15.19
C ALA A 636 -0.52 -14.71 -16.03
N TRP A 637 -1.70 -14.87 -15.42
CA TRP A 637 -3.00 -14.67 -16.07
C TRP A 637 -3.24 -13.33 -16.78
N PRO A 638 -2.58 -12.18 -16.47
CA PRO A 638 -2.75 -10.95 -17.26
C PRO A 638 -1.75 -10.81 -18.41
N ASN A 639 -0.83 -11.76 -18.61
CA ASN A 639 0.30 -11.63 -19.53
C ASN A 639 0.09 -12.36 -20.86
N TRP A 640 -1.12 -12.28 -21.41
CA TRP A 640 -1.45 -12.82 -22.73
C TRP A 640 -2.53 -11.99 -23.43
N ALA A 641 -2.55 -12.04 -24.75
CA ALA A 641 -3.55 -11.41 -25.59
C ALA A 641 -3.93 -12.31 -26.78
N LEU A 642 -5.20 -12.23 -27.18
CA LEU A 642 -5.78 -13.05 -28.24
C LEU A 642 -5.81 -12.29 -29.56
N SER A 643 -5.35 -12.93 -30.64
CA SER A 643 -5.59 -12.51 -32.03
C SER A 643 -6.45 -13.56 -32.76
N PRO A 644 -6.99 -13.23 -33.95
CA PRO A 644 -7.69 -14.22 -34.78
C PRO A 644 -6.82 -15.44 -35.16
N GLU A 645 -5.51 -15.23 -35.34
CA GLU A 645 -4.56 -16.23 -35.83
C GLU A 645 -3.86 -17.01 -34.69
N GLY A 646 -3.86 -16.48 -33.47
CA GLY A 646 -3.12 -17.09 -32.36
C GLY A 646 -3.17 -16.32 -31.04
N ILE A 647 -2.23 -16.63 -30.16
CA ILE A 647 -2.12 -16.04 -28.82
C ILE A 647 -0.71 -15.47 -28.64
N TYR A 648 -0.62 -14.20 -28.26
CA TYR A 648 0.62 -13.63 -27.75
C TYR A 648 0.69 -13.83 -26.24
N PHE A 649 1.84 -14.25 -25.72
CA PHE A 649 1.99 -14.50 -24.29
C PHE A 649 3.44 -14.32 -23.83
N LEU A 650 3.60 -14.20 -22.51
CA LEU A 650 4.88 -14.27 -21.83
C LEU A 650 4.95 -15.59 -21.05
N PRO A 651 5.76 -16.57 -21.46
CA PRO A 651 5.98 -17.79 -20.67
C PRO A 651 6.67 -17.44 -19.33
N SER A 652 6.61 -18.37 -18.37
CA SER A 652 7.19 -18.29 -17.00
C SER A 652 8.32 -17.27 -16.83
N ARG A 653 8.25 -16.42 -15.79
CA ARG A 653 9.22 -15.32 -15.51
C ARG A 653 10.63 -15.83 -15.18
N LYS A 654 11.35 -16.36 -16.17
CA LYS A 654 12.75 -16.75 -16.06
C LYS A 654 13.62 -15.60 -16.54
N PHE A 655 13.83 -14.61 -15.67
CA PHE A 655 14.86 -13.59 -15.92
C PHE A 655 16.25 -14.22 -15.90
N PRO A 656 17.18 -13.84 -16.80
CA PRO A 656 17.13 -12.74 -17.77
C PRO A 656 16.73 -13.15 -19.21
N LYS A 657 15.78 -14.08 -19.41
CA LYS A 657 15.42 -14.62 -20.75
C LYS A 657 13.93 -14.52 -21.11
N ALA A 658 13.19 -13.58 -20.51
CA ALA A 658 11.79 -13.37 -20.87
C ALA A 658 11.66 -12.99 -22.37
N THR A 659 10.75 -13.64 -23.08
CA THR A 659 10.51 -13.43 -24.51
C THR A 659 9.00 -13.33 -24.71
N ILE A 660 8.55 -12.30 -25.44
CA ILE A 660 7.17 -12.27 -25.94
C ILE A 660 7.09 -13.30 -27.06
N GLU A 661 6.19 -14.26 -26.92
CA GLU A 661 6.02 -15.38 -27.84
C GLU A 661 4.62 -15.36 -28.47
N PHE A 662 4.48 -15.96 -29.65
CA PHE A 662 3.24 -16.10 -30.39
C PHE A 662 2.95 -17.58 -30.66
N PHE A 663 1.85 -18.08 -30.12
CA PHE A 663 1.32 -19.42 -30.41
C PHE A 663 0.31 -19.33 -31.55
N GLU A 664 0.59 -19.99 -32.67
CA GLU A 664 -0.24 -19.94 -33.87
C GLU A 664 -1.26 -21.09 -33.91
N PHE A 665 -2.54 -20.77 -34.09
CA PHE A 665 -3.62 -21.77 -34.11
C PHE A 665 -3.54 -22.75 -35.29
N ALA A 666 -3.14 -22.26 -36.46
CA ALA A 666 -3.13 -23.06 -37.68
C ALA A 666 -2.10 -24.20 -37.61
N THR A 667 -0.97 -24.00 -36.92
CA THR A 667 0.14 -24.95 -36.88
C THR A 667 0.37 -25.56 -35.51
N GLY A 668 -0.16 -24.98 -34.44
CA GLY A 668 0.11 -25.38 -33.06
C GLY A 668 1.55 -25.11 -32.63
N LYS A 669 2.26 -24.21 -33.33
CA LYS A 669 3.67 -23.86 -33.06
C LYS A 669 3.79 -22.51 -32.38
N THR A 670 4.82 -22.38 -31.56
CA THR A 670 5.19 -21.15 -30.87
C THR A 670 6.39 -20.49 -31.55
N PHE A 671 6.32 -19.17 -31.74
CA PHE A 671 7.36 -18.35 -32.38
C PHE A 671 7.81 -17.24 -31.43
N PRO A 672 9.12 -17.01 -31.25
CA PRO A 672 9.62 -15.88 -30.48
C PRO A 672 9.44 -14.57 -31.27
N ILE A 673 8.83 -13.55 -30.66
CA ILE A 673 8.56 -12.26 -31.29
C ILE A 673 9.59 -11.21 -30.86
N TRP A 674 9.84 -11.11 -29.56
CA TRP A 674 10.78 -10.14 -29.01
C TRP A 674 11.39 -10.63 -27.70
N ARG A 675 12.72 -10.60 -27.61
CA ARG A 675 13.45 -10.92 -26.38
C ARG A 675 13.61 -9.65 -25.56
N LEU A 676 13.13 -9.67 -24.33
CA LEU A 676 13.12 -8.52 -23.45
C LEU A 676 14.49 -8.32 -22.81
N GLU A 677 14.95 -7.06 -22.76
CA GLU A 677 16.23 -6.69 -22.15
C GLU A 677 16.12 -6.45 -20.64
N ARG A 678 14.91 -6.15 -20.16
CA ARG A 678 14.62 -5.77 -18.77
C ARG A 678 13.43 -6.54 -18.20
N GLU A 679 13.22 -6.39 -16.90
CA GLU A 679 12.08 -6.96 -16.22
C GLU A 679 10.76 -6.46 -16.80
N VAL A 680 9.75 -7.33 -16.91
CA VAL A 680 8.42 -6.96 -17.38
C VAL A 680 7.41 -6.96 -16.25
N GLY A 681 6.53 -5.96 -16.28
CA GLY A 681 5.44 -5.82 -15.34
C GLY A 681 4.27 -6.74 -15.67
N TRP A 682 3.11 -6.47 -15.05
CA TRP A 682 1.90 -7.26 -15.25
C TRP A 682 1.03 -6.62 -16.33
N GLY A 683 0.74 -7.39 -17.39
CA GLY A 683 -0.13 -6.97 -18.48
C GLY A 683 0.53 -7.08 -19.83
N LEU A 684 -0.17 -7.75 -20.75
CA LEU A 684 0.11 -7.73 -22.17
C LEU A 684 -1.20 -7.46 -22.92
N GLY A 685 -1.23 -6.38 -23.68
CA GLY A 685 -2.37 -5.96 -24.49
C GLY A 685 -2.04 -6.03 -25.98
N LEU A 686 -3.06 -6.27 -26.81
CA LEU A 686 -2.94 -6.28 -28.27
C LEU A 686 -3.96 -5.29 -28.84
N SER A 687 -3.57 -4.53 -29.86
CA SER A 687 -4.51 -3.71 -30.63
C SER A 687 -5.50 -4.61 -31.37
N ARG A 688 -6.74 -4.12 -31.54
CA ARG A 688 -7.79 -4.92 -32.21
C ARG A 688 -7.46 -5.30 -33.65
N ASP A 689 -6.64 -4.51 -34.33
CA ASP A 689 -6.14 -4.79 -35.68
C ASP A 689 -4.95 -5.77 -35.71
N GLY A 690 -4.47 -6.22 -34.54
CA GLY A 690 -3.36 -7.17 -34.42
C GLY A 690 -1.98 -6.59 -34.77
N LYS A 691 -1.84 -5.26 -34.89
CA LYS A 691 -0.60 -4.60 -35.33
C LYS A 691 0.29 -4.10 -34.20
N SER A 692 -0.19 -4.05 -32.97
CA SER A 692 0.58 -3.49 -31.86
C SER A 692 0.37 -4.25 -30.57
N ILE A 693 1.47 -4.63 -29.93
CA ILE A 693 1.48 -5.16 -28.57
C ILE A 693 1.88 -4.03 -27.62
N VAL A 694 1.16 -3.91 -26.51
CA VAL A 694 1.55 -3.06 -25.39
C VAL A 694 1.86 -3.91 -24.18
N TYR A 695 2.93 -3.57 -23.46
CA TYR A 695 3.38 -4.30 -22.28
C TYR A 695 4.07 -3.34 -21.32
N LEU A 696 4.31 -3.79 -20.09
CA LEU A 696 5.08 -3.01 -19.12
C LEU A 696 6.52 -3.48 -19.08
N GLN A 697 7.43 -2.52 -19.11
CA GLN A 697 8.84 -2.77 -18.91
C GLN A 697 9.33 -1.94 -17.73
N ASN A 698 10.16 -2.56 -16.92
CA ASN A 698 10.86 -1.91 -15.84
C ASN A 698 11.97 -1.03 -16.43
N GLU A 699 11.93 0.28 -16.17
CA GLU A 699 12.97 1.21 -16.57
C GLU A 699 14.18 1.12 -15.65
N PHE A 700 13.91 1.07 -14.35
CA PHE A 700 14.88 0.81 -13.32
C PHE A 700 14.18 0.22 -12.10
N ALA A 701 14.84 -0.76 -11.48
CA ALA A 701 14.56 -1.14 -10.11
C ALA A 701 15.87 -0.94 -9.33
N GLU A 702 15.82 -0.03 -8.38
CA GLU A 702 16.87 0.18 -7.40
C GLU A 702 16.32 -0.17 -6.03
N SER A 703 17.13 -0.85 -5.22
CA SER A 703 16.80 -1.08 -3.84
C SER A 703 18.04 -0.93 -2.97
N ASP A 704 17.92 -0.11 -1.94
CA ASP A 704 18.96 0.15 -0.97
C ASP A 704 18.43 0.05 0.47
N ILE A 705 19.30 -0.31 1.40
CA ILE A 705 18.93 -0.37 2.81
C ILE A 705 19.16 1.00 3.43
N MET A 706 18.11 1.54 4.04
CA MET A 706 18.13 2.82 4.70
C MET A 706 18.16 2.62 6.22
N LEU A 707 19.01 3.40 6.90
CA LEU A 707 19.10 3.46 8.34
C LEU A 707 18.45 4.75 8.85
N VAL A 708 17.50 4.60 9.76
CA VAL A 708 16.86 5.68 10.50
C VAL A 708 17.51 5.77 11.88
N LYS A 709 18.05 6.95 12.21
CA LYS A 709 18.56 7.28 13.54
C LYS A 709 17.60 8.24 14.24
N ASN A 710 17.59 8.17 15.58
CA ASN A 710 16.69 8.95 16.44
C ASN A 710 15.20 8.63 16.17
N PHE A 711 14.90 7.39 15.78
CA PHE A 711 13.54 6.86 15.66
C PHE A 711 12.76 7.04 16.98
N ARG A 712 11.45 7.29 16.91
CA ARG A 712 10.54 7.49 18.04
C ARG A 712 9.18 6.93 17.74
#